data_AF-A0AAN5YVW7-F1
#
_entry.id   AF-A0AAN5YVW7-F1
#
_cell.length_a   1.000
_cell.length_b   1.000
_cell.length_c   1.000
_cell.angle_alpha   90.00
_cell.angle_beta   90.00
_cell.angle_gamma   90.00
#
_symmetry.space_group_name_H-M   'P 1'
#
loop_
_entity.id
_entity.type
_entity.pdbx_description
1 polymer ?
#
loop_
_entity_poly.entity_id
_entity_poly.type
_entity_poly.pdbx_seq_one_letter_code
_entity_poly.pdbx_strand_id
1 'polypeptide(L)'
;MQSQKKVRLFRNLWLPDPEQVLSSQELIYVQKLIPLIQCLEMQWEKELKEADGWNVDEAYECLQVNEAAWWKARGVTRPREFLVRPSGKLNAPVACHLYNPTFSVDDPRCQKTEDLSNPSIAQLHEAGFSTRNNCLLFDHLARRDISRHCKDNYPEDLFDIHEQFVFALRVAMKAKVEICWGANVRERMLKKLDLQPLRLWGDFAGLVLHLELTPDKAPLRRFIIFVAHPQRFMYVKSDGEKTQRWRRRFGSPQDQALALAASLGGIQIPANFYELDSRLPRNLCVPRTISAKRNEWKGQAVAQLKKAFPGAILFEETSHRIRATKEEKLSVQNVFGLLAQLKPGQVNETANLPSATDDTILRNDRLRKIANYWYDLGELLSAFIPHITTTAHHTKLIGAQSIGYFSSEFSTEFQLSDCWDWEDLPDPLISSRTDLEVAFYLLQKCKGSPETLDILTLAISVLAAYGWMIARPRKPCVDDMLILRKSPNDIVPRKCSECGKEQLDDPFAYWSKFNPSHYVLWYHFRSGCGRPDCKMQNASLLPLNPLTRYSRCSQKDLQEKPLDQFDRWLLLRAEEFGTLPVELEVNCQGENCQETKTVRARWTGHATPKFVVAVHPCVKSGLRTNWVPTGYPTIHSAKLSTLWKRFREAPGFDVTRYPRRPDIYFNTGLAFSGRIAALIEAQRLIEADGSIERKRKADEMDEA
;
A
#
# COMPACT_ATOMS: atom_id res chain seq x y z
N MET A 1 40.00 -30.17 13.51
CA MET A 1 39.69 -28.83 12.95
C MET A 1 40.92 -27.97 13.17
N GLN A 2 41.71 -27.69 12.13
CA GLN A 2 42.82 -26.72 12.25
C GLN A 2 42.22 -25.35 12.55
N SER A 3 42.71 -24.69 13.59
CA SER A 3 42.34 -23.31 13.93
C SER A 3 42.67 -22.42 12.73
N GLN A 4 41.65 -21.87 12.08
CA GLN A 4 41.81 -21.00 10.93
C GLN A 4 42.57 -19.75 11.40
N LYS A 5 43.76 -19.52 10.84
CA LYS A 5 44.62 -18.41 11.24
C LYS A 5 43.88 -17.10 10.92
N LYS A 6 43.88 -16.14 11.84
CA LYS A 6 43.25 -14.83 11.63
C LYS A 6 44.33 -13.75 11.49
N VAL A 7 44.09 -12.79 10.61
CA VAL A 7 44.93 -11.62 10.37
C VAL A 7 44.16 -10.36 10.75
N ARG A 8 44.84 -9.43 11.42
CA ARG A 8 44.29 -8.12 11.75
C ARG A 8 44.33 -7.24 10.51
N LEU A 9 43.17 -6.79 10.05
CA LEU A 9 43.10 -5.89 8.90
C LEU A 9 43.29 -4.44 9.33
N PHE A 10 42.51 -3.98 10.31
CA PHE A 10 42.54 -2.61 10.82
C PHE A 10 41.86 -2.55 12.19
N ARG A 11 42.49 -1.95 13.21
CA ARG A 11 41.94 -1.84 14.57
C ARG A 11 41.44 -3.19 15.10
N ASN A 12 40.15 -3.29 15.45
CA ASN A 12 39.52 -4.46 16.02
C ASN A 12 38.94 -5.41 14.96
N LEU A 13 39.16 -5.14 13.67
CA LEU A 13 38.74 -6.02 12.59
C LEU A 13 39.75 -7.13 12.33
N TRP A 14 39.33 -8.36 12.62
CA TRP A 14 40.08 -9.59 12.37
C TRP A 14 39.35 -10.44 11.34
N LEU A 15 40.06 -10.83 10.28
CA LEU A 15 39.53 -11.68 9.21
C LEU A 15 40.35 -12.97 9.13
N PRO A 16 39.82 -14.06 8.55
CA PRO A 16 40.63 -15.23 8.22
C PRO A 16 41.83 -14.85 7.34
N ASP A 17 42.94 -15.59 7.46
CA ASP A 17 44.15 -15.37 6.68
C ASP A 17 43.82 -15.45 5.18
N PRO A 18 43.98 -14.35 4.40
CA PRO A 18 43.55 -14.31 3.00
C PRO A 18 44.27 -15.36 2.13
N GLU A 19 45.49 -15.76 2.49
CA GLU A 19 46.24 -16.80 1.76
C GLU A 19 45.56 -18.18 1.85
N GLN A 20 44.73 -18.40 2.88
CA GLN A 20 44.03 -19.67 3.10
C GLN A 20 42.65 -19.73 2.47
N VAL A 21 42.06 -18.59 2.09
CA VAL A 21 40.63 -18.50 1.74
C VAL A 21 40.32 -17.77 0.43
N LEU A 22 41.21 -16.93 -0.08
CA LEU A 22 40.98 -16.15 -1.31
C LEU A 22 41.58 -16.85 -2.53
N SER A 23 40.99 -16.58 -3.70
CA SER A 23 41.62 -16.95 -4.97
C SER A 23 42.92 -16.17 -5.21
N SER A 24 43.81 -16.67 -6.06
CA SER A 24 45.09 -16.00 -6.36
C SER A 24 44.91 -14.56 -6.87
N GLN A 25 43.87 -14.30 -7.65
CA GLN A 25 43.57 -12.96 -8.18
C GLN A 25 43.10 -11.99 -7.09
N GLU A 26 42.20 -12.46 -6.21
CA GLU A 26 41.72 -11.67 -5.06
C GLU A 26 42.84 -11.43 -4.06
N LEU A 27 43.71 -12.41 -3.84
CA LEU A 27 44.85 -12.31 -2.95
C LEU A 27 45.84 -11.23 -3.42
N ILE A 28 46.18 -11.19 -4.72
CA ILE A 28 47.05 -10.14 -5.30
C ILE A 28 46.44 -8.76 -5.05
N TYR A 29 45.13 -8.62 -5.22
CA TYR A 29 44.43 -7.35 -4.98
C TYR A 29 44.49 -6.94 -3.50
N VAL A 30 44.18 -7.86 -2.57
CA VAL A 30 44.23 -7.60 -1.13
C VAL A 30 45.64 -7.27 -0.66
N GLN A 31 46.65 -7.99 -1.14
CA GLN A 31 48.07 -7.74 -0.81
C GLN A 31 48.53 -6.34 -1.22
N LYS A 32 47.97 -5.76 -2.30
CA LYS A 32 48.25 -4.37 -2.68
C LYS A 32 47.62 -3.35 -1.73
N LEU A 33 46.49 -3.67 -1.12
CA LEU A 33 45.74 -2.77 -0.24
C LEU A 33 46.19 -2.82 1.22
N ILE A 34 46.70 -3.96 1.70
CA ILE A 34 47.15 -4.13 3.09
C ILE A 34 48.15 -3.04 3.54
N PRO A 35 49.21 -2.70 2.76
CA PRO A 35 50.14 -1.64 3.16
C PRO A 35 49.47 -0.26 3.30
N LEU A 36 48.50 0.05 2.45
CA LEU A 36 47.74 1.30 2.50
C LEU A 36 46.87 1.38 3.75
N ILE A 37 46.23 0.27 4.10
CA ILE A 37 45.40 0.14 5.30
C ILE A 37 46.26 0.30 6.57
N GLN A 38 47.44 -0.33 6.62
CA GLN A 38 48.37 -0.22 7.74
C GLN A 38 48.92 1.21 7.89
N CYS A 39 49.24 1.87 6.77
CA CYS A 39 49.68 3.26 6.76
C CYS A 39 48.60 4.20 7.33
N LEU A 40 47.34 3.99 6.94
CA LEU A 40 46.22 4.74 7.48
C LEU A 40 46.08 4.59 9.00
N GLU A 41 46.24 3.37 9.53
CA GLU A 41 46.13 3.12 10.98
C GLU A 41 47.20 3.89 11.76
N MET A 42 48.45 3.85 11.29
CA MET A 42 49.56 4.58 11.92
C MET A 42 49.36 6.10 11.89
N GLN A 43 48.90 6.63 10.75
CA GLN A 43 48.63 8.08 10.61
C GLN A 43 47.49 8.52 11.53
N TRP A 44 46.43 7.72 11.61
CA TRP A 44 45.26 8.06 12.40
C TRP A 44 45.57 8.18 13.90
N GLU A 45 46.44 7.32 14.44
CA GLU A 45 46.88 7.41 15.85
C GLU A 45 47.64 8.69 16.17
N LYS A 46 48.35 9.24 15.19
CA LYS A 46 49.01 10.53 15.29
C LYS A 46 48.00 11.68 15.23
N GLU A 47 47.14 11.68 14.21
CA GLU A 47 46.11 12.71 14.00
C GLU A 47 45.17 12.86 15.20
N LEU A 48 44.80 11.77 15.88
CA LEU A 48 43.93 11.82 17.05
C LEU A 48 44.48 12.69 18.20
N LYS A 49 45.80 12.90 18.27
CA LYS A 49 46.48 13.70 19.30
C LYS A 49 46.60 15.19 18.94
N GLU A 50 46.45 15.55 17.67
CA GLU A 50 46.58 16.92 17.19
C GLU A 50 45.27 17.70 17.43
N ALA A 51 45.32 19.02 17.62
CA ALA A 51 44.09 19.82 17.72
C ALA A 51 43.59 20.21 16.32
N ASP A 52 42.29 20.08 16.05
CA ASP A 52 41.72 20.54 14.78
C ASP A 52 41.57 22.06 14.80
N GLY A 53 42.12 22.74 13.80
CA GLY A 53 41.98 24.19 13.61
C GLY A 53 40.71 24.63 12.88
N TRP A 54 39.84 23.69 12.47
CA TRP A 54 38.64 24.00 11.70
C TRP A 54 37.44 24.31 12.61
N ASN A 55 36.87 25.50 12.45
CA ASN A 55 35.72 25.94 13.24
C ASN A 55 34.39 25.55 12.55
N VAL A 56 33.71 24.54 13.11
CA VAL A 56 32.41 24.05 12.63
C VAL A 56 31.34 25.13 12.66
N ASP A 57 31.34 25.98 13.70
CA ASP A 57 30.30 27.00 13.89
C ASP A 57 30.42 28.11 12.84
N GLU A 58 31.64 28.56 12.54
CA GLU A 58 31.90 29.53 11.46
C GLU A 58 31.53 28.97 10.08
N ALA A 59 31.94 27.73 9.78
CA ALA A 59 31.62 27.10 8.51
C ALA A 59 30.10 26.88 8.34
N TYR A 60 29.41 26.58 9.43
CA TYR A 60 27.97 26.41 9.43
C TYR A 60 27.24 27.76 9.24
N GLU A 61 27.70 28.85 9.87
CA GLU A 61 27.15 30.19 9.59
C GLU A 61 27.35 30.58 8.11
N CYS A 62 28.53 30.30 7.54
CA CYS A 62 28.79 30.51 6.10
C CYS A 62 27.79 29.74 5.22
N LEU A 63 27.49 28.48 5.55
CA LEU A 63 26.44 27.70 4.87
C LEU A 63 25.08 28.41 4.97
N GLN A 64 24.69 28.85 6.16
CA GLN A 64 23.40 29.53 6.38
C GLN A 64 23.29 30.83 5.58
N VAL A 65 24.38 31.62 5.50
CA VAL A 65 24.43 32.86 4.74
C VAL A 65 24.33 32.59 3.24
N ASN A 66 25.14 31.68 2.72
CA ASN A 66 25.20 31.37 1.29
C ASN A 66 23.88 30.79 0.79
N GLU A 67 23.31 29.86 1.54
CA GLU A 67 22.07 29.19 1.16
C GLU A 67 20.86 30.15 1.26
N ALA A 68 20.81 31.00 2.29
CA ALA A 68 19.78 32.03 2.38
C ALA A 68 19.87 33.06 1.24
N ALA A 69 21.07 33.46 0.86
CA ALA A 69 21.29 34.35 -0.28
C ALA A 69 20.82 33.69 -1.60
N TRP A 70 21.11 32.40 -1.77
CA TRP A 70 20.70 31.63 -2.95
C TRP A 70 19.17 31.55 -3.10
N TRP A 71 18.43 31.31 -2.00
CA TRP A 71 16.96 31.32 -2.03
C TRP A 71 16.39 32.72 -2.27
N LYS A 72 16.99 33.74 -1.63
CA LYS A 72 16.55 35.13 -1.77
C LYS A 72 16.65 35.62 -3.22
N ALA A 73 17.71 35.21 -3.93
CA ALA A 73 17.88 35.50 -5.35
C ALA A 73 16.73 34.93 -6.23
N ARG A 74 16.00 33.93 -5.75
CA ARG A 74 14.83 33.31 -6.39
C ARG A 74 13.50 33.77 -5.80
N GLY A 75 13.51 34.89 -5.07
CA GLY A 75 12.31 35.47 -4.47
C GLY A 75 11.72 34.66 -3.32
N VAL A 76 12.47 33.72 -2.75
CA VAL A 76 12.03 32.87 -1.64
C VAL A 76 12.85 33.20 -0.39
N THR A 77 12.17 33.38 0.74
CA THR A 77 12.83 33.47 2.05
C THR A 77 12.52 32.20 2.82
N ARG A 78 13.55 31.42 3.15
CA ARG A 78 13.40 30.19 3.94
C ARG A 78 13.91 30.42 5.36
N PRO A 79 13.25 29.85 6.39
CA PRO A 79 13.75 29.92 7.77
C PRO A 79 15.16 29.33 7.88
N ARG A 80 16.05 30.04 8.59
CA ARG A 80 17.41 29.56 8.91
C ARG A 80 17.37 28.46 9.96
N GLU A 81 16.34 28.43 10.78
CA GLU A 81 16.07 27.44 11.83
C GLU A 81 15.82 26.04 11.27
N PHE A 82 15.50 25.94 9.98
CA PHE A 82 15.34 24.66 9.29
C PHE A 82 16.67 24.10 8.77
N LEU A 83 17.77 24.86 8.83
CA LEU A 83 19.11 24.30 8.67
C LEU A 83 19.54 23.63 9.97
N VAL A 84 20.26 22.53 9.85
CA VAL A 84 20.63 21.62 10.92
C VAL A 84 22.14 21.40 10.90
N ARG A 85 22.78 21.64 12.04
CA ARG A 85 24.22 21.49 12.23
C ARG A 85 24.60 20.03 12.53
N PRO A 86 25.80 19.60 12.11
CA PRO A 86 26.41 18.35 12.55
C PRO A 86 26.43 18.22 14.09
N SER A 87 26.26 17.00 14.58
CA SER A 87 26.26 16.66 16.01
C SER A 87 27.40 15.71 16.33
N GLY A 88 28.12 15.93 17.43
CA GLY A 88 29.28 15.13 17.83
C GLY A 88 30.59 15.90 17.65
N LYS A 89 31.71 15.25 17.97
CA LYS A 89 33.05 15.85 17.91
C LYS A 89 33.73 15.50 16.59
N LEU A 90 34.57 16.40 16.07
CA LEU A 90 35.37 16.13 14.87
C LEU A 90 36.38 14.99 15.08
N ASN A 91 36.82 14.76 16.31
CA ASN A 91 37.71 13.65 16.67
C ASN A 91 37.00 12.29 16.89
N ALA A 92 35.69 12.21 16.60
CA ALA A 92 34.95 10.96 16.59
C ALA A 92 35.59 9.96 15.60
N PRO A 93 35.77 8.69 15.97
CA PRO A 93 36.36 7.71 15.06
C PRO A 93 35.42 7.25 13.95
N VAL A 94 34.10 7.37 14.18
CA VAL A 94 33.04 6.95 13.25
C VAL A 94 32.16 8.15 12.92
N ALA A 95 31.83 8.31 11.64
CA ALA A 95 30.87 9.29 11.18
C ALA A 95 29.63 8.62 10.56
N CYS A 96 28.46 9.18 10.82
CA CYS A 96 27.17 8.79 10.25
C CYS A 96 26.69 9.90 9.33
N HIS A 97 26.62 9.58 8.04
CA HIS A 97 26.24 10.50 6.97
C HIS A 97 24.86 10.13 6.44
N LEU A 98 23.86 10.97 6.73
CA LEU A 98 22.47 10.83 6.28
C LEU A 98 22.17 11.78 5.11
N TYR A 99 21.00 11.65 4.48
CA TYR A 99 20.69 12.44 3.28
C TYR A 99 20.28 13.86 3.60
N ASN A 100 19.18 14.02 4.32
CA ASN A 100 18.69 15.33 4.76
C ASN A 100 17.76 15.13 5.96
N PRO A 101 17.71 16.09 6.90
CA PRO A 101 16.75 16.04 7.97
C PRO A 101 15.34 16.30 7.41
N THR A 102 14.31 15.72 8.04
CA THR A 102 12.91 15.90 7.62
C THR A 102 12.10 16.63 8.68
N PHE A 103 10.88 17.04 8.32
CA PHE A 103 9.89 17.59 9.27
C PHE A 103 9.27 16.53 10.18
N SER A 104 9.79 15.30 10.23
CA SER A 104 9.31 14.25 11.14
C SER A 104 9.88 14.41 12.55
N VAL A 105 9.79 15.62 13.10
CA VAL A 105 10.33 16.02 14.41
C VAL A 105 9.28 16.76 15.23
N ASP A 106 9.55 16.93 16.52
CA ASP A 106 8.64 17.66 17.41
C ASP A 106 8.82 19.18 17.32
N ASP A 107 10.06 19.65 17.14
CA ASP A 107 10.38 21.06 16.87
C ASP A 107 11.24 21.19 15.59
N PRO A 108 10.73 21.80 14.51
CA PRO A 108 11.48 21.96 13.28
C PRO A 108 12.61 23.00 13.40
N ARG A 109 12.62 23.79 14.48
CA ARG A 109 13.67 24.76 14.78
C ARG A 109 14.82 24.15 15.58
N CYS A 110 14.73 22.88 15.97
CA CYS A 110 15.87 22.17 16.52
C CYS A 110 16.95 22.08 15.44
N GLN A 111 18.01 22.86 15.59
CA GLN A 111 19.08 22.95 14.61
C GLN A 111 20.16 21.87 14.79
N LYS A 112 19.93 20.77 15.51
CA LYS A 112 20.93 19.70 15.71
C LYS A 112 20.54 18.43 14.95
N THR A 113 21.51 17.79 14.27
CA THR A 113 21.27 16.50 13.58
C THR A 113 20.84 15.41 14.55
N GLU A 114 21.42 15.34 15.76
CA GLU A 114 21.03 14.37 16.79
C GLU A 114 19.76 14.80 17.54
N ASP A 115 18.65 14.92 16.80
CA ASP A 115 17.31 15.18 17.33
C ASP A 115 16.56 13.85 17.51
N LEU A 116 16.47 13.38 18.76
CA LEU A 116 15.82 12.11 19.11
C LEU A 116 14.29 12.11 18.91
N SER A 117 13.67 13.28 18.68
CA SER A 117 12.26 13.31 18.24
C SER A 117 12.10 12.85 16.79
N ASN A 118 13.20 12.87 16.01
CA ASN A 118 13.26 12.23 14.71
C ASN A 118 13.41 10.71 14.88
N PRO A 119 12.48 9.91 14.33
CA PRO A 119 12.53 8.46 14.47
C PRO A 119 13.77 7.80 13.88
N SER A 120 14.32 8.35 12.78
CA SER A 120 15.49 7.75 12.12
C SER A 120 16.74 7.97 12.95
N ILE A 121 16.85 9.15 13.57
CA ILE A 121 17.93 9.50 14.48
C ILE A 121 17.80 8.73 15.80
N ALA A 122 16.59 8.59 16.34
CA ALA A 122 16.34 7.76 17.52
C ALA A 122 16.77 6.31 17.30
N GLN A 123 16.44 5.75 16.14
CA GLN A 123 16.84 4.38 15.76
C GLN A 123 18.36 4.26 15.58
N LEU A 124 19.00 5.26 14.95
CA LEU A 124 20.46 5.34 14.82
C LEU A 124 21.14 5.33 16.21
N HIS A 125 20.63 6.16 17.12
CA HIS A 125 21.11 6.24 18.49
C HIS A 125 20.91 4.90 19.24
N GLU A 126 19.76 4.26 19.11
CA GLU A 126 19.47 2.95 19.71
C GLU A 126 20.34 1.82 19.16
N ALA A 127 20.73 1.89 17.88
CA ALA A 127 21.70 1.00 17.24
C ALA A 127 23.15 1.24 17.69
N GLY A 128 23.38 2.18 18.61
CA GLY A 128 24.71 2.48 19.16
C GLY A 128 25.48 3.57 18.40
N PHE A 129 24.92 4.17 17.37
CA PHE A 129 25.58 5.21 16.58
C PHE A 129 25.09 6.60 17.01
N SER A 130 25.71 7.13 18.06
CA SER A 130 25.31 8.38 18.73
C SER A 130 26.53 9.18 19.18
N THR A 131 26.32 10.46 19.51
CA THR A 131 27.39 11.30 20.07
C THR A 131 27.89 10.76 21.42
N ARG A 132 27.03 10.05 22.17
CA ARG A 132 27.40 9.35 23.41
C ARG A 132 28.38 8.21 23.18
N ASN A 133 28.30 7.55 22.04
CA ASN A 133 29.26 6.52 21.61
C ASN A 133 30.33 7.09 20.68
N ASN A 134 30.67 8.37 20.87
CA ASN A 134 31.69 9.10 20.13
C ASN A 134 31.53 9.04 18.60
N CYS A 135 30.30 9.12 18.09
CA CYS A 135 30.04 9.25 16.66
C CYS A 135 29.82 10.73 16.26
N LEU A 136 30.24 11.08 15.04
CA LEU A 136 29.87 12.34 14.38
C LEU A 136 28.67 12.10 13.46
N LEU A 137 27.58 12.85 13.60
CA LEU A 137 26.37 12.71 12.81
C LEU A 137 26.19 13.97 11.96
N PHE A 138 25.99 13.81 10.66
CA PHE A 138 25.70 14.93 9.76
C PHE A 138 24.85 14.47 8.57
N ASP A 139 24.25 15.45 7.90
CA ASP A 139 23.43 15.25 6.71
C ASP A 139 24.13 15.81 5.47
N HIS A 140 23.92 15.18 4.31
CA HIS A 140 24.43 15.62 3.03
C HIS A 140 23.83 16.98 2.62
N LEU A 141 22.53 17.13 2.83
CA LEU A 141 21.81 18.39 2.79
C LEU A 141 21.44 18.75 4.22
N ALA A 142 22.06 19.78 4.76
CA ALA A 142 21.81 20.26 6.11
C ALA A 142 20.41 20.90 6.30
N ARG A 143 19.49 20.83 5.33
CA ARG A 143 18.17 21.48 5.40
C ARG A 143 17.03 20.49 5.65
N ARG A 144 16.15 20.85 6.58
CA ARG A 144 14.86 20.20 6.79
C ARG A 144 13.97 20.39 5.57
N ASP A 145 13.68 19.28 4.91
CA ASP A 145 12.78 19.26 3.77
C ASP A 145 12.25 17.85 3.49
N ILE A 146 11.38 17.72 2.49
CA ILE A 146 10.90 16.45 1.97
C ILE A 146 11.98 15.85 1.07
N SER A 147 12.60 14.75 1.52
CA SER A 147 13.75 14.11 0.86
C SER A 147 13.52 13.83 -0.63
N ARG A 148 12.29 13.43 -1.00
CA ARG A 148 11.92 13.19 -2.39
C ARG A 148 11.96 14.48 -3.21
N HIS A 149 11.45 15.58 -2.68
CA HIS A 149 11.48 16.86 -3.39
C HIS A 149 12.90 17.39 -3.52
N CYS A 150 13.76 17.23 -2.50
CA CYS A 150 15.18 17.54 -2.63
C CYS A 150 15.82 16.74 -3.76
N LYS A 151 15.64 15.42 -3.79
CA LYS A 151 16.21 14.57 -4.83
C LYS A 151 15.74 14.98 -6.23
N ASP A 152 14.45 15.19 -6.39
CA ASP A 152 13.84 15.33 -7.72
C ASP A 152 13.92 16.78 -8.25
N ASN A 153 14.11 17.79 -7.38
CA ASN A 153 13.97 19.20 -7.76
C ASN A 153 15.12 20.13 -7.35
N TYR A 154 16.02 19.73 -6.44
CA TYR A 154 17.15 20.62 -6.11
C TYR A 154 18.13 20.64 -7.28
N PRO A 155 18.47 21.83 -7.82
CA PRO A 155 19.49 21.95 -8.84
C PRO A 155 20.90 21.74 -8.27
N GLU A 156 21.87 21.39 -9.13
CA GLU A 156 23.24 21.13 -8.70
C GLU A 156 23.90 22.33 -8.02
N ASP A 157 23.60 23.58 -8.43
CA ASP A 157 24.17 24.77 -7.80
C ASP A 157 23.71 24.96 -6.34
N LEU A 158 22.52 24.49 -5.98
CA LEU A 158 22.07 24.43 -4.59
C LEU A 158 22.74 23.28 -3.83
N PHE A 159 22.90 22.11 -4.46
CA PHE A 159 23.66 21.01 -3.87
C PHE A 159 25.09 21.42 -3.58
N ASP A 160 25.75 22.13 -4.49
CA ASP A 160 27.15 22.53 -4.36
C ASP A 160 27.37 23.41 -3.11
N ILE A 161 26.42 24.25 -2.72
CA ILE A 161 26.49 25.05 -1.48
C ILE A 161 26.56 24.13 -0.25
N HIS A 162 25.70 23.11 -0.18
CA HIS A 162 25.68 22.15 0.91
C HIS A 162 26.90 21.23 0.87
N GLU A 163 27.29 20.77 -0.31
CA GLU A 163 28.43 19.89 -0.51
C GLU A 163 29.75 20.57 -0.19
N GLN A 164 29.93 21.85 -0.50
CA GLN A 164 31.11 22.62 -0.05
C GLN A 164 31.28 22.54 1.47
N PHE A 165 30.19 22.73 2.23
CA PHE A 165 30.21 22.58 3.68
C PHE A 165 30.49 21.12 4.10
N VAL A 166 29.80 20.15 3.51
CA VAL A 166 29.95 18.73 3.87
C VAL A 166 31.35 18.20 3.55
N PHE A 167 31.92 18.54 2.41
CA PHE A 167 33.28 18.10 2.06
C PHE A 167 34.35 18.83 2.88
N ALA A 168 34.14 20.09 3.26
CA ALA A 168 35.01 20.76 4.24
C ALA A 168 34.94 20.06 5.61
N LEU A 169 33.74 19.71 6.08
CA LEU A 169 33.54 18.92 7.30
C LEU A 169 34.24 17.56 7.20
N ARG A 170 34.11 16.85 6.07
CA ARG A 170 34.76 15.55 5.85
C ARG A 170 36.27 15.67 5.87
N VAL A 171 36.84 16.74 5.32
CA VAL A 171 38.29 17.01 5.40
C VAL A 171 38.73 17.27 6.84
N ALA A 172 37.93 18.00 7.62
CA ALA A 172 38.23 18.34 9.00
C ALA A 172 37.99 17.19 10.01
N MET A 173 37.07 16.27 9.73
CA MET A 173 36.76 15.17 10.66
C MET A 173 37.88 14.12 10.67
N LYS A 174 38.20 13.59 11.85
CA LYS A 174 39.17 12.51 12.06
C LYS A 174 38.57 11.12 11.90
N ALA A 175 37.27 11.02 11.62
CA ALA A 175 36.62 9.75 11.39
C ALA A 175 37.24 9.06 10.16
N LYS A 176 37.79 7.86 10.37
CA LYS A 176 38.28 7.00 9.27
C LYS A 176 37.23 6.00 8.81
N VAL A 177 36.11 5.92 9.50
CA VAL A 177 34.97 5.08 9.13
C VAL A 177 33.75 5.99 8.93
N GLU A 178 33.22 6.01 7.72
CA GLU A 178 32.03 6.78 7.36
C GLU A 178 30.91 5.85 6.93
N ILE A 179 29.79 5.88 7.66
CA ILE A 179 28.60 5.09 7.39
C ILE A 179 27.60 5.95 6.66
N CYS A 180 27.33 5.62 5.40
CA CYS A 180 26.39 6.33 4.54
C CYS A 180 25.01 5.64 4.58
N TRP A 181 24.02 6.33 5.15
CA TRP A 181 22.70 5.77 5.41
C TRP A 181 21.71 6.08 4.29
N GLY A 182 21.46 5.09 3.43
CA GLY A 182 20.43 5.14 2.39
C GLY A 182 20.94 5.42 0.97
N ALA A 183 20.04 5.20 0.01
CA ALA A 183 20.38 5.22 -1.42
C ALA A 183 20.77 6.60 -1.93
N ASN A 184 20.13 7.67 -1.46
CA ASN A 184 20.39 9.02 -1.96
C ASN A 184 21.79 9.52 -1.59
N VAL A 185 22.27 9.26 -0.36
CA VAL A 185 23.65 9.58 0.02
C VAL A 185 24.62 8.72 -0.78
N ARG A 186 24.34 7.43 -0.94
CA ARG A 186 25.17 6.53 -1.74
C ARG A 186 25.36 7.04 -3.17
N GLU A 187 24.28 7.45 -3.82
CA GLU A 187 24.29 8.00 -5.18
C GLU A 187 25.17 9.26 -5.28
N ARG A 188 25.02 10.21 -4.34
CA ARG A 188 25.85 11.43 -4.30
C ARG A 188 27.32 11.13 -4.02
N MET A 189 27.61 10.24 -3.08
CA MET A 189 28.98 9.87 -2.71
C MET A 189 29.71 9.17 -3.86
N LEU A 190 29.04 8.24 -4.56
CA LEU A 190 29.60 7.60 -5.75
C LEU A 190 29.77 8.58 -6.92
N LYS A 191 28.95 9.63 -7.02
CA LYS A 191 29.10 10.70 -8.01
C LYS A 191 30.31 11.60 -7.73
N LYS A 192 30.61 11.85 -6.44
CA LYS A 192 31.56 12.90 -6.02
C LYS A 192 32.92 12.36 -5.56
N LEU A 193 33.06 11.06 -5.33
CA LEU A 193 34.29 10.43 -4.83
C LEU A 193 34.72 9.25 -5.70
N ASP A 194 36.03 9.09 -5.85
CA ASP A 194 36.64 7.86 -6.40
C ASP A 194 36.76 6.82 -5.29
N LEU A 195 35.84 5.85 -5.29
CA LEU A 195 35.75 4.81 -4.26
C LEU A 195 36.13 3.45 -4.84
N GLN A 196 37.19 2.85 -4.29
CA GLN A 196 37.60 1.50 -4.69
C GLN A 196 36.89 0.43 -3.85
N PRO A 197 36.19 -0.54 -4.48
CA PRO A 197 35.53 -1.60 -3.73
C PRO A 197 36.53 -2.66 -3.24
N LEU A 198 36.40 -3.05 -1.97
CA LEU A 198 37.06 -4.19 -1.37
C LEU A 198 35.99 -5.19 -0.90
N ARG A 199 35.89 -6.33 -1.58
CA ARG A 199 35.01 -7.43 -1.17
C ARG A 199 35.61 -8.10 0.06
N LEU A 200 34.80 -8.27 1.09
CA LEU A 200 35.24 -8.90 2.34
C LEU A 200 34.99 -10.42 2.30
N TRP A 201 35.67 -11.14 3.19
CA TRP A 201 35.64 -12.59 3.32
C TRP A 201 35.45 -13.03 4.78
N GLY A 202 35.31 -14.34 5.01
CA GLY A 202 35.04 -14.89 6.33
C GLY A 202 33.66 -14.47 6.85
N ASP A 203 33.60 -14.03 8.11
CA ASP A 203 32.36 -13.65 8.80
C ASP A 203 31.63 -12.44 8.14
N PHE A 204 32.35 -11.69 7.28
CA PHE A 204 31.83 -10.55 6.53
C PHE A 204 31.70 -10.83 5.02
N ALA A 205 31.73 -12.11 4.61
CA ALA A 205 31.56 -12.50 3.23
C ALA A 205 30.24 -11.95 2.64
N GLY A 206 30.32 -11.37 1.44
CA GLY A 206 29.18 -10.74 0.76
C GLY A 206 29.05 -9.23 1.04
N LEU A 207 29.83 -8.67 1.96
CA LEU A 207 29.93 -7.21 2.14
C LEU A 207 31.01 -6.59 1.25
N VAL A 208 30.77 -5.34 0.87
CA VAL A 208 31.73 -4.52 0.11
C VAL A 208 32.09 -3.29 0.91
N LEU A 209 33.35 -3.23 1.34
CA LEU A 209 33.95 -2.07 1.98
C LEU A 209 34.48 -1.13 0.90
N HIS A 210 34.05 0.13 0.87
CA HIS A 210 34.55 1.09 -0.12
C HIS A 210 35.72 1.88 0.46
N LEU A 211 36.79 1.98 -0.31
CA LEU A 211 38.04 2.63 0.07
C LEU A 211 38.11 3.98 -0.64
N GLU A 212 38.09 5.07 0.14
CA GLU A 212 38.33 6.40 -0.40
C GLU A 212 39.83 6.63 -0.50
N LEU A 213 40.36 6.62 -1.72
CA LEU A 213 41.74 6.99 -1.97
C LEU A 213 41.86 8.51 -2.11
N THR A 214 43.04 9.01 -1.82
CA THR A 214 43.46 10.36 -2.22
C THR A 214 43.47 10.52 -3.75
N PRO A 215 43.39 11.75 -4.29
CA PRO A 215 43.40 12.00 -5.74
C PRO A 215 44.64 11.45 -6.47
N ASP A 216 45.80 11.42 -5.82
CA ASP A 216 47.04 10.81 -6.31
C ASP A 216 47.07 9.28 -6.16
N LYS A 217 45.97 8.69 -5.64
CA LYS A 217 45.79 7.25 -5.37
C LYS A 217 46.87 6.66 -4.47
N ALA A 218 47.57 7.50 -3.68
CA ALA A 218 48.72 7.07 -2.90
C ALA A 218 48.30 6.64 -1.49
N PRO A 219 47.82 7.50 -0.57
CA PRO A 219 47.26 7.05 0.70
C PRO A 219 45.74 6.82 0.68
N LEU A 220 45.31 5.78 1.39
CA LEU A 220 43.93 5.55 1.78
C LEU A 220 43.49 6.62 2.78
N ARG A 221 42.33 7.26 2.58
CA ARG A 221 41.80 8.26 3.50
C ARG A 221 40.79 7.70 4.49
N ARG A 222 39.80 6.96 4.01
CA ARG A 222 38.67 6.49 4.82
C ARG A 222 38.07 5.20 4.27
N PHE A 223 37.42 4.47 5.16
CA PHE A 223 36.50 3.39 4.87
C PHE A 223 35.08 3.93 4.78
N ILE A 224 34.40 3.65 3.68
CA ILE A 224 33.00 4.02 3.46
C ILE A 224 32.15 2.75 3.42
N ILE A 225 31.09 2.76 4.22
CA ILE A 225 30.15 1.64 4.35
C ILE A 225 28.75 2.15 3.99
N PHE A 226 28.17 1.59 2.94
CA PHE A 226 26.79 1.89 2.56
C PHE A 226 25.83 0.94 3.26
N VAL A 227 24.87 1.50 3.97
CA VAL A 227 23.84 0.75 4.67
C VAL A 227 22.44 1.24 4.30
N ALA A 228 21.42 0.44 4.58
CA ALA A 228 20.05 0.89 4.36
C ALA A 228 19.68 2.00 5.35
N HIS A 229 18.86 2.95 4.89
CA HIS A 229 18.35 4.03 5.72
C HIS A 229 17.50 3.49 6.89
N PRO A 230 17.58 4.04 8.12
CA PRO A 230 16.86 3.51 9.28
C PRO A 230 15.35 3.36 9.04
N GLN A 231 14.74 4.33 8.34
CA GLN A 231 13.32 4.30 7.96
C GLN A 231 12.87 3.01 7.24
N ARG A 232 13.76 2.28 6.56
CA ARG A 232 13.43 0.98 5.94
C ARG A 232 12.91 -0.03 6.96
N PHE A 233 13.38 0.05 8.21
CA PHE A 233 13.07 -0.89 9.28
C PHE A 233 11.89 -0.46 10.16
N MET A 234 11.37 0.77 9.98
CA MET A 234 10.28 1.32 10.82
C MET A 234 8.88 0.79 10.45
N TYR A 235 8.68 0.30 9.24
CA TYR A 235 7.35 -0.11 8.75
C TYR A 235 6.97 -1.54 9.11
N VAL A 236 7.76 -2.16 9.97
CA VAL A 236 7.70 -3.58 10.33
C VAL A 236 7.06 -3.73 11.71
N LYS A 237 5.72 -3.86 11.73
CA LYS A 237 4.86 -3.63 12.91
C LYS A 237 4.44 -4.88 13.70
N SER A 238 5.00 -6.06 13.42
CA SER A 238 4.58 -7.32 14.07
C SER A 238 5.77 -8.22 14.31
N ASP A 239 5.79 -9.05 15.34
CA ASP A 239 6.83 -10.08 15.49
C ASP A 239 6.45 -11.43 14.88
N GLY A 240 5.48 -11.43 13.95
CA GLY A 240 5.08 -12.64 13.24
C GLY A 240 6.17 -13.22 12.35
N GLU A 241 6.08 -14.49 12.02
CA GLU A 241 7.10 -15.25 11.29
C GLU A 241 7.56 -14.59 9.97
N LYS A 242 6.64 -13.96 9.22
CA LYS A 242 6.98 -13.18 8.00
C LYS A 242 7.86 -11.97 8.30
N THR A 243 7.61 -11.30 9.41
CA THR A 243 8.45 -10.19 9.86
C THR A 243 9.81 -10.69 10.33
N GLN A 244 9.86 -11.78 11.11
CA GLN A 244 11.13 -12.37 11.51
C GLN A 244 11.96 -12.78 10.30
N ARG A 245 11.34 -13.39 9.28
CA ARG A 245 12.00 -13.69 7.99
C ARG A 245 12.49 -12.43 7.27
N TRP A 246 11.70 -11.36 7.26
CA TRP A 246 12.13 -10.07 6.69
C TRP A 246 13.31 -9.46 7.46
N ARG A 247 13.26 -9.48 8.81
CA ARG A 247 14.35 -9.01 9.67
C ARG A 247 15.62 -9.84 9.50
N ARG A 248 15.51 -11.16 9.36
CA ARG A 248 16.67 -12.00 8.98
C ARG A 248 17.22 -11.62 7.60
N ARG A 249 16.35 -11.44 6.61
CA ARG A 249 16.78 -11.14 5.23
C ARG A 249 17.44 -9.77 5.07
N PHE A 250 16.96 -8.74 5.78
CA PHE A 250 17.42 -7.36 5.60
C PHE A 250 18.14 -6.78 6.81
N GLY A 251 17.79 -7.22 8.02
CA GLY A 251 18.43 -6.83 9.28
C GLY A 251 19.76 -7.53 9.48
N SER A 252 19.88 -8.82 9.18
CA SER A 252 21.15 -9.55 9.36
C SER A 252 22.31 -8.95 8.54
N PRO A 253 22.15 -8.68 7.21
CA PRO A 253 23.22 -8.02 6.44
C PRO A 253 23.49 -6.58 6.92
N GLN A 254 22.47 -5.88 7.40
CA GLN A 254 22.59 -4.53 7.97
C GLN A 254 23.43 -4.58 9.25
N ASP A 255 23.11 -5.47 10.18
CA ASP A 255 23.82 -5.64 11.44
C ASP A 255 25.26 -6.09 11.22
N GLN A 256 25.52 -6.96 10.25
CA GLN A 256 26.88 -7.34 9.85
C GLN A 256 27.70 -6.13 9.35
N ALA A 257 27.12 -5.29 8.49
CA ALA A 257 27.79 -4.09 8.00
C ALA A 257 28.06 -3.06 9.12
N LEU A 258 27.15 -2.96 10.09
CA LEU A 258 27.32 -2.08 11.25
C LEU A 258 28.32 -2.63 12.26
N ALA A 259 28.37 -3.95 12.46
CA ALA A 259 29.39 -4.61 13.26
C ALA A 259 30.78 -4.42 12.66
N LEU A 260 30.90 -4.52 11.33
CA LEU A 260 32.12 -4.18 10.60
C LEU A 260 32.55 -2.72 10.87
N ALA A 261 31.61 -1.77 10.73
CA ALA A 261 31.88 -0.36 10.98
C ALA A 261 32.33 -0.12 12.44
N ALA A 262 31.67 -0.77 13.39
CA ALA A 262 32.01 -0.69 14.80
C ALA A 262 33.41 -1.25 15.11
N SER A 263 33.77 -2.40 14.51
CA SER A 263 35.11 -2.98 14.64
C SER A 263 36.20 -2.11 14.03
N LEU A 264 35.97 -1.52 12.86
CA LEU A 264 36.91 -0.59 12.24
C LEU A 264 37.05 0.70 13.07
N GLY A 265 35.94 1.20 13.61
CA GLY A 265 35.88 2.43 14.40
C GLY A 265 36.28 2.28 15.86
N GLY A 266 36.43 1.05 16.36
CA GLY A 266 36.71 0.77 17.76
C GLY A 266 35.58 1.17 18.72
N ILE A 267 34.33 1.16 18.27
CA ILE A 267 33.15 1.47 19.09
C ILE A 267 32.37 0.20 19.43
N GLN A 268 31.54 0.26 20.48
CA GLN A 268 30.68 -0.86 20.88
C GLN A 268 29.24 -0.59 20.45
N ILE A 269 28.59 -1.57 19.81
CA ILE A 269 27.18 -1.48 19.42
C ILE A 269 26.40 -2.70 19.92
N PRO A 270 25.08 -2.59 20.09
CA PRO A 270 24.23 -3.75 20.36
C PRO A 270 24.33 -4.75 19.19
N ALA A 271 24.53 -6.02 19.51
CA ALA A 271 24.55 -7.08 18.51
C ALA A 271 23.14 -7.31 17.93
N ASN A 272 23.06 -7.54 16.61
CA ASN A 272 21.85 -7.96 15.91
C ASN A 272 20.65 -7.01 16.15
N PHE A 273 20.89 -5.70 16.20
CA PHE A 273 19.86 -4.72 16.50
C PHE A 273 18.72 -4.74 15.47
N TYR A 274 19.04 -4.69 14.17
CA TYR A 274 18.04 -4.67 13.10
C TYR A 274 17.38 -6.04 12.85
N GLU A 275 18.03 -7.13 13.23
CA GLU A 275 17.51 -8.49 13.12
C GLU A 275 16.60 -8.86 14.30
N LEU A 276 17.02 -8.60 15.54
CA LEU A 276 16.44 -9.20 16.75
C LEU A 276 15.82 -8.18 17.72
N ASP A 277 16.13 -6.89 17.63
CA ASP A 277 15.69 -5.94 18.66
C ASP A 277 14.19 -5.66 18.61
N SER A 278 13.54 -5.80 19.76
CA SER A 278 12.10 -5.59 19.93
C SER A 278 11.70 -4.11 19.96
N ARG A 279 12.66 -3.18 19.95
CA ARG A 279 12.42 -1.72 19.91
C ARG A 279 12.22 -1.20 18.48
N LEU A 280 12.63 -1.93 17.45
CA LEU A 280 12.42 -1.56 16.04
C LEU A 280 10.96 -1.22 15.65
N PRO A 281 9.92 -1.92 16.15
CA PRO A 281 8.53 -1.63 15.83
C PRO A 281 8.00 -0.33 16.44
N ARG A 282 8.83 0.48 17.12
CA ARG A 282 8.41 1.72 17.77
C ARG A 282 7.49 2.51 16.84
N ASN A 283 6.21 2.52 17.22
CA ASN A 283 5.17 3.10 16.41
C ASN A 283 5.47 4.60 16.27
N LEU A 284 5.54 5.07 15.02
CA LEU A 284 5.48 6.48 14.64
C LEU A 284 4.09 7.09 14.94
N CYS A 285 3.45 6.69 16.04
CA CYS A 285 2.17 7.21 16.48
C CYS A 285 2.42 8.57 17.12
N VAL A 286 2.48 9.61 16.30
CA VAL A 286 2.44 10.98 16.79
C VAL A 286 0.98 11.43 16.96
N PRO A 287 0.68 12.19 18.03
CA PRO A 287 -0.60 12.88 18.20
C PRO A 287 -1.02 13.62 16.93
N ARG A 288 -2.34 13.68 16.67
CA ARG A 288 -2.90 14.38 15.50
C ARG A 288 -2.46 15.85 15.43
N THR A 289 -2.35 16.51 16.58
CA THR A 289 -1.89 17.90 16.69
C THR A 289 -0.47 18.07 16.17
N ILE A 290 0.44 17.16 16.52
CA ILE A 290 1.82 17.13 16.02
C ILE A 290 1.82 16.81 14.52
N SER A 291 1.03 15.83 14.08
CA SER A 291 0.91 15.50 12.65
C SER A 291 0.40 16.67 11.81
N ALA A 292 -0.57 17.44 12.29
CA ALA A 292 -1.08 18.63 11.62
C ALA A 292 0.00 19.72 11.47
N LYS A 293 0.73 20.02 12.56
CA LYS A 293 1.87 20.96 12.52
C LYS A 293 2.95 20.52 11.53
N ARG A 294 3.31 19.23 11.52
CA ARG A 294 4.28 18.68 10.56
C ARG A 294 3.82 18.85 9.11
N ASN A 295 2.54 18.64 8.84
CA ASN A 295 1.97 18.86 7.50
C ASN A 295 1.96 20.34 7.11
N GLU A 296 1.76 21.25 8.06
CA GLU A 296 1.88 22.69 7.83
C GLU A 296 3.29 23.08 7.39
N TRP A 297 4.34 22.63 8.10
CA TRP A 297 5.74 22.90 7.73
C TRP A 297 6.10 22.30 6.38
N LYS A 298 5.63 21.08 6.10
CA LYS A 298 5.76 20.46 4.77
C LYS A 298 5.07 21.30 3.69
N GLY A 299 3.85 21.78 3.95
CA GLY A 299 3.11 22.64 3.03
C GLY A 299 3.84 23.96 2.76
N GLN A 300 4.43 24.58 3.78
CA GLN A 300 5.25 25.78 3.64
C GLN A 300 6.50 25.51 2.78
N ALA A 301 7.21 24.40 3.02
CA ALA A 301 8.38 24.02 2.22
C ALA A 301 8.00 23.76 0.75
N VAL A 302 6.90 23.06 0.50
CA VAL A 302 6.36 22.83 -0.86
C VAL A 302 6.01 24.16 -1.53
N ALA A 303 5.34 25.08 -0.83
CA ALA A 303 5.00 26.39 -1.39
C ALA A 303 6.26 27.21 -1.74
N GLN A 304 7.29 27.18 -0.89
CA GLN A 304 8.60 27.78 -1.15
C GLN A 304 9.26 27.17 -2.39
N LEU A 305 9.21 25.84 -2.55
CA LEU A 305 9.75 25.16 -3.73
C LEU A 305 8.99 25.51 -5.01
N LYS A 306 7.65 25.54 -4.99
CA LYS A 306 6.86 25.98 -6.16
C LYS A 306 7.20 27.40 -6.57
N LYS A 307 7.46 28.28 -5.59
CA LYS A 307 7.81 29.67 -5.86
C LYS A 307 9.19 29.80 -6.52
N ALA A 308 10.19 29.06 -6.03
CA ALA A 308 11.52 29.05 -6.64
C ALA A 308 11.57 28.31 -7.98
N PHE A 309 10.73 27.29 -8.15
CA PHE A 309 10.70 26.41 -9.31
C PHE A 309 9.24 26.22 -9.81
N PRO A 310 8.68 27.18 -10.56
CA PRO A 310 7.28 27.10 -11.01
C PRO A 310 6.94 25.86 -11.86
N GLY A 311 7.94 25.26 -12.52
CA GLY A 311 7.80 24.02 -13.30
C GLY A 311 8.04 22.71 -12.54
N ALA A 312 8.34 22.75 -11.25
CA ALA A 312 8.65 21.56 -10.46
C ALA A 312 7.42 20.65 -10.27
N ILE A 313 7.56 19.36 -10.58
CA ILE A 313 6.54 18.35 -10.32
C ILE A 313 6.59 17.97 -8.84
N LEU A 314 5.85 18.72 -8.01
CA LEU A 314 5.77 18.44 -6.58
C LEU A 314 4.61 17.51 -6.27
N PHE A 315 4.94 16.29 -5.85
CA PHE A 315 3.96 15.35 -5.33
C PHE A 315 3.43 15.83 -3.97
N GLU A 316 2.11 15.87 -3.80
CA GLU A 316 1.53 15.93 -2.46
C GLU A 316 1.88 14.63 -1.74
N GLU A 317 2.77 14.70 -0.75
CA GLU A 317 2.91 13.62 0.21
C GLU A 317 1.59 13.53 0.99
N THR A 318 0.72 12.59 0.61
CA THR A 318 -0.31 12.12 1.53
C THR A 318 0.44 11.51 2.72
N SER A 319 0.57 12.30 3.79
CA SER A 319 1.09 11.87 5.08
C SER A 319 0.66 10.43 5.33
N HIS A 320 1.62 9.52 5.51
CA HIS A 320 1.33 8.13 5.84
C HIS A 320 0.28 8.14 6.94
N ARG A 321 -0.95 7.68 6.65
CA ARG A 321 -2.08 7.75 7.58
C ARG A 321 -1.68 7.13 8.92
N ILE A 322 -1.29 7.98 9.87
CA ILE A 322 -1.22 7.62 11.28
C ILE A 322 -2.67 7.56 11.72
N ARG A 323 -3.20 6.34 11.84
CA ARG A 323 -4.55 6.11 12.35
C ARG A 323 -4.64 6.68 13.76
N ALA A 324 -5.78 7.28 14.07
CA ALA A 324 -6.16 7.52 15.45
C ALA A 324 -6.31 6.20 16.20
N THR A 325 -5.97 6.25 17.48
CA THR A 325 -6.25 5.23 18.48
C THR A 325 -7.75 4.95 18.52
N LYS A 326 -8.08 3.66 18.50
CA LYS A 326 -9.24 3.14 19.20
C LYS A 326 -8.75 1.88 19.90
N GLU A 327 -8.65 1.97 21.22
CA GLU A 327 -8.63 0.82 22.10
C GLU A 327 -9.81 -0.11 21.76
N GLU A 328 -9.60 -1.39 22.08
CA GLU A 328 -10.50 -2.52 21.86
C GLU A 328 -10.69 -2.97 20.41
N LYS A 329 -9.82 -3.89 19.97
CA LYS A 329 -10.26 -5.03 19.17
C LYS A 329 -9.62 -6.31 19.67
N LEU A 330 -10.48 -7.17 20.21
CA LEU A 330 -10.27 -8.59 20.45
C LEU A 330 -9.36 -9.20 19.39
N SER A 331 -8.34 -9.91 19.85
CA SER A 331 -7.26 -10.38 19.00
C SER A 331 -7.77 -11.42 17.99
N VAL A 332 -7.27 -11.26 16.77
CA VAL A 332 -7.40 -12.19 15.65
C VAL A 332 -6.88 -13.60 16.01
N GLN A 333 -6.10 -13.75 17.10
CA GLN A 333 -5.65 -15.04 17.61
C GLN A 333 -6.77 -15.87 18.25
N ASN A 334 -7.82 -15.27 18.83
CA ASN A 334 -8.98 -16.03 19.33
C ASN A 334 -9.82 -16.62 18.19
N VAL A 335 -9.79 -15.99 17.00
CA VAL A 335 -10.46 -16.50 15.79
C VAL A 335 -9.64 -17.63 15.14
N PHE A 336 -8.32 -17.53 15.15
CA PHE A 336 -7.45 -18.61 14.66
C PHE A 336 -7.38 -19.81 15.63
N GLY A 337 -7.53 -19.59 16.94
CA GLY A 337 -7.66 -20.66 17.94
C GLY A 337 -8.94 -21.48 17.77
N LEU A 338 -10.04 -20.85 17.37
CA LEU A 338 -11.30 -21.53 17.01
C LEU A 338 -11.19 -22.31 15.69
N LEU A 339 -10.40 -21.82 14.73
CA LEU A 339 -10.15 -22.51 13.45
C LEU A 339 -9.22 -23.73 13.60
N ALA A 340 -8.30 -23.71 14.57
CA ALA A 340 -7.40 -24.83 14.85
C ALA A 340 -8.08 -26.00 15.59
N GLN A 341 -9.28 -25.80 16.14
CA GLN A 341 -10.06 -26.85 16.80
C GLN A 341 -10.95 -27.66 15.82
N LEU A 342 -11.04 -27.25 14.56
CA LEU A 342 -11.70 -28.03 13.51
C LEU A 342 -10.72 -29.06 12.94
N LYS A 343 -10.69 -30.26 13.55
CA LYS A 343 -10.12 -31.44 12.89
C LYS A 343 -10.95 -31.75 11.63
N PRO A 344 -10.34 -32.16 10.50
CA PRO A 344 -11.09 -32.69 9.38
C PRO A 344 -11.73 -34.02 9.82
N GLY A 345 -13.01 -33.97 10.16
CA GLY A 345 -13.84 -35.16 10.25
C GLY A 345 -14.03 -35.70 8.84
N GLN A 346 -13.81 -37.01 8.67
CA GLN A 346 -14.19 -37.73 7.46
C GLN A 346 -15.63 -37.35 7.08
N VAL A 347 -15.78 -36.83 5.87
CA VAL A 347 -17.09 -36.52 5.30
C VAL A 347 -17.73 -37.85 4.95
N ASN A 348 -18.76 -38.24 5.70
CA ASN A 348 -19.78 -39.12 5.16
C ASN A 348 -20.47 -38.35 4.03
N GLU A 349 -20.34 -38.89 2.82
CA GLU A 349 -21.16 -38.52 1.68
C GLU A 349 -22.62 -38.74 2.05
N THR A 350 -23.39 -37.67 2.19
CA THR A 350 -24.81 -37.60 1.79
C THR A 350 -25.39 -36.21 2.06
N ALA A 351 -26.29 -35.82 1.15
CA ALA A 351 -27.18 -34.65 1.16
C ALA A 351 -26.68 -33.39 0.44
N ASN A 352 -27.19 -33.28 -0.80
CA ASN A 352 -27.06 -32.20 -1.77
C ASN A 352 -27.53 -30.82 -1.25
N LEU A 353 -26.74 -29.79 -1.55
CA LEU A 353 -27.22 -28.46 -1.91
C LEU A 353 -26.24 -27.82 -2.92
N PRO A 354 -26.66 -27.50 -4.16
CA PRO A 354 -25.76 -26.98 -5.19
C PRO A 354 -25.69 -25.45 -5.12
N SER A 355 -24.70 -24.87 -4.44
CA SER A 355 -24.21 -23.50 -4.80
C SER A 355 -22.89 -23.04 -4.15
N ALA A 356 -22.39 -23.68 -3.09
CA ALA A 356 -21.15 -23.24 -2.43
C ALA A 356 -19.86 -23.80 -3.07
N THR A 357 -19.95 -24.95 -3.75
CA THR A 357 -18.81 -25.67 -4.31
C THR A 357 -18.23 -24.96 -5.53
N ASP A 358 -19.05 -24.27 -6.33
CA ASP A 358 -18.65 -23.69 -7.62
C ASP A 358 -17.82 -22.38 -7.47
N ASP A 359 -18.14 -21.48 -6.54
CA ASP A 359 -17.40 -20.21 -6.39
C ASP A 359 -15.98 -20.43 -5.83
N THR A 360 -15.81 -21.40 -4.93
CA THR A 360 -14.48 -21.76 -4.40
C THR A 360 -13.58 -22.35 -5.50
N ILE A 361 -14.15 -23.19 -6.36
CA ILE A 361 -13.46 -23.75 -7.53
C ILE A 361 -13.06 -22.64 -8.50
N LEU A 362 -13.98 -21.71 -8.81
CA LEU A 362 -13.71 -20.57 -9.70
C LEU A 362 -12.67 -19.60 -9.12
N ARG A 363 -12.68 -19.36 -7.80
CA ARG A 363 -11.65 -18.56 -7.13
C ARG A 363 -10.27 -19.22 -7.22
N ASN A 364 -10.20 -20.54 -7.04
CA ASN A 364 -8.96 -21.30 -7.18
C ASN A 364 -8.47 -21.34 -8.63
N ASP A 365 -9.37 -21.53 -9.60
CA ASP A 365 -9.05 -21.46 -11.03
C ASP A 365 -8.52 -20.07 -11.41
N ARG A 366 -9.12 -19.01 -10.87
CA ARG A 366 -8.66 -17.63 -11.06
C ARG A 366 -7.26 -17.40 -10.48
N LEU A 367 -6.98 -17.90 -9.27
CA LEU A 367 -5.63 -17.82 -8.69
C LEU A 367 -4.59 -18.54 -9.56
N ARG A 368 -4.97 -19.69 -10.15
CA ARG A 368 -4.15 -20.42 -11.11
C ARG A 368 -3.91 -19.60 -12.39
N LYS A 369 -4.94 -19.01 -12.98
CA LYS A 369 -4.82 -18.13 -14.16
C LYS A 369 -3.92 -16.92 -13.91
N ILE A 370 -4.03 -16.29 -12.74
CA ILE A 370 -3.13 -15.19 -12.34
C ILE A 370 -1.69 -15.69 -12.19
N ALA A 371 -1.49 -16.86 -11.59
CA ALA A 371 -0.15 -17.43 -11.44
C ALA A 371 0.47 -17.77 -12.81
N ASN A 372 -0.30 -18.38 -13.72
CA ASN A 372 0.12 -18.68 -15.08
C ASN A 372 0.46 -17.38 -15.84
N TYR A 373 -0.39 -16.35 -15.75
CA TYR A 373 -0.12 -15.05 -16.37
C TYR A 373 1.25 -14.47 -15.97
N TRP A 374 1.60 -14.53 -14.68
CA TRP A 374 2.91 -14.05 -14.21
C TRP A 374 4.07 -14.95 -14.62
N TYR A 375 3.82 -16.27 -14.73
CA TYR A 375 4.80 -17.23 -15.25
C TYR A 375 5.09 -16.95 -16.73
N ASP A 376 4.05 -16.85 -17.56
CA ASP A 376 4.14 -16.60 -18.99
C ASP A 376 4.80 -15.23 -19.27
N LEU A 377 4.44 -14.20 -18.50
CA LEU A 377 5.11 -12.89 -18.57
C LEU A 377 6.59 -12.98 -18.17
N GLY A 378 6.94 -13.86 -17.22
CA GLY A 378 8.33 -14.11 -16.84
C GLY A 378 9.13 -14.78 -17.96
N GLU A 379 8.59 -15.83 -18.57
CA GLU A 379 9.19 -16.52 -19.71
C GLU A 379 9.37 -15.57 -20.90
N LEU A 380 8.35 -14.75 -21.20
CA LEU A 380 8.41 -13.71 -22.22
C LEU A 380 9.59 -12.75 -21.95
N LEU A 381 9.70 -12.22 -20.73
CA LEU A 381 10.79 -11.30 -20.37
C LEU A 381 12.18 -11.97 -20.45
N SER A 382 12.28 -13.26 -20.13
CA SER A 382 13.51 -14.04 -20.28
C SER A 382 13.91 -14.26 -21.74
N ALA A 383 12.94 -14.44 -22.64
CA ALA A 383 13.20 -14.59 -24.08
C ALA A 383 13.72 -13.29 -24.74
N PHE A 384 13.25 -12.13 -24.28
CA PHE A 384 13.69 -10.83 -24.81
C PHE A 384 14.93 -10.24 -24.11
N ILE A 385 15.38 -10.84 -22.99
CA ILE A 385 16.50 -10.34 -22.17
C ILE A 385 17.43 -11.51 -21.78
N PRO A 386 18.39 -11.91 -22.64
CA PRO A 386 19.18 -13.14 -22.47
C PRO A 386 20.16 -13.16 -21.28
N HIS A 387 20.38 -12.03 -20.60
CA HIS A 387 21.31 -11.93 -19.45
C HIS A 387 20.67 -12.15 -18.08
N ILE A 388 19.38 -12.54 -18.04
CA ILE A 388 18.76 -13.03 -16.80
C ILE A 388 19.01 -14.54 -16.72
N THR A 389 20.13 -14.95 -16.11
CA THR A 389 20.35 -16.37 -15.76
C THR A 389 19.26 -16.86 -14.83
N THR A 390 18.36 -17.68 -15.39
CA THR A 390 17.37 -18.51 -14.71
C THR A 390 18.09 -19.58 -13.90
N THR A 391 18.34 -19.36 -12.60
CA THR A 391 18.58 -20.47 -11.68
C THR A 391 17.25 -21.11 -11.31
N ALA A 392 17.02 -22.28 -11.90
CA ALA A 392 15.82 -23.10 -11.77
C ALA A 392 15.48 -23.42 -10.31
N HIS A 393 14.21 -23.24 -9.92
CA HIS A 393 13.59 -23.97 -8.81
C HIS A 393 12.10 -24.22 -9.08
N HIS A 394 11.81 -25.41 -9.59
CA HIS A 394 10.48 -26.00 -9.61
C HIS A 394 10.15 -26.68 -8.27
N THR A 395 9.02 -26.26 -7.69
CA THR A 395 8.05 -27.01 -6.87
C THR A 395 8.43 -27.52 -5.47
N LYS A 396 7.88 -26.85 -4.44
CA LYS A 396 6.95 -27.48 -3.47
C LYS A 396 5.97 -26.46 -2.90
N LEU A 397 4.69 -26.80 -3.01
CA LEU A 397 3.50 -26.00 -2.72
C LEU A 397 3.42 -25.47 -1.28
N ILE A 398 2.73 -24.33 -1.16
CA ILE A 398 2.29 -23.57 0.03
C ILE A 398 3.30 -22.50 0.50
N GLY A 399 3.29 -21.35 -0.17
CA GLY A 399 4.07 -20.19 0.31
C GLY A 399 4.24 -19.08 -0.73
N ALA A 400 3.20 -18.29 -0.99
CA ALA A 400 3.30 -17.13 -1.86
C ALA A 400 4.01 -15.94 -1.19
N GLN A 401 5.18 -15.57 -1.71
CA GLN A 401 5.71 -14.22 -1.99
C GLN A 401 7.16 -14.38 -2.51
N SER A 402 7.60 -13.82 -3.63
CA SER A 402 7.51 -12.42 -4.04
C SER A 402 8.14 -12.22 -5.43
N ILE A 403 7.65 -11.25 -6.21
CA ILE A 403 8.42 -10.58 -7.28
C ILE A 403 8.38 -9.06 -7.03
N GLY A 404 9.56 -8.45 -7.09
CA GLY A 404 9.86 -7.02 -7.18
C GLY A 404 11.38 -6.94 -7.41
N TYR A 405 11.96 -6.12 -8.26
CA TYR A 405 11.56 -4.91 -9.00
C TYR A 405 12.50 -4.81 -10.22
N PHE A 406 12.03 -4.30 -11.36
CA PHE A 406 12.92 -3.81 -12.44
C PHE A 406 13.34 -2.35 -12.15
N SER A 407 14.61 -2.02 -12.41
CA SER A 407 15.13 -0.65 -12.49
C SER A 407 16.22 -0.56 -13.54
N SER A 408 16.07 0.45 -14.41
CA SER A 408 17.12 1.29 -15.03
C SER A 408 18.35 0.61 -15.64
N GLU A 409 18.31 0.39 -16.95
CA GLU A 409 19.39 0.62 -17.94
C GLU A 409 19.04 -0.12 -19.22
N PHE A 410 18.35 0.50 -20.18
CA PHE A 410 18.30 -0.02 -21.55
C PHE A 410 18.17 1.14 -22.54
N SER A 411 19.30 1.51 -23.13
CA SER A 411 19.38 2.30 -24.35
C SER A 411 20.68 1.90 -25.04
N THR A 412 20.60 0.90 -25.92
CA THR A 412 21.19 0.88 -27.29
C THR A 412 21.02 -0.51 -27.91
N GLU A 413 20.64 -0.50 -29.20
CA GLU A 413 20.64 -1.60 -30.18
C GLU A 413 19.61 -2.74 -30.02
N PHE A 414 18.55 -2.70 -30.84
CA PHE A 414 18.49 -3.48 -32.09
C PHE A 414 17.28 -3.05 -32.93
N GLN A 415 17.56 -2.52 -34.13
CA GLN A 415 16.66 -2.62 -35.27
C GLN A 415 16.87 -4.00 -35.90
N LEU A 416 15.82 -4.51 -36.57
CA LEU A 416 15.75 -5.74 -37.38
C LEU A 416 15.23 -6.97 -36.63
N SER A 417 13.91 -7.19 -36.74
CA SER A 417 13.37 -8.47 -37.22
C SER A 417 11.87 -8.31 -37.43
N ASP A 418 11.49 -8.04 -38.68
CA ASP A 418 10.13 -8.26 -39.18
C ASP A 418 9.85 -9.76 -39.18
N CYS A 419 8.74 -10.16 -38.57
CA CYS A 419 8.03 -11.45 -38.76
C CYS A 419 7.20 -11.68 -37.49
N TRP A 420 5.88 -11.54 -37.57
CA TRP A 420 4.89 -12.52 -37.08
C TRP A 420 3.53 -12.11 -37.67
N ASP A 421 2.99 -12.93 -38.57
CA ASP A 421 1.64 -12.81 -39.13
C ASP A 421 0.60 -13.18 -38.05
N TRP A 422 -0.41 -12.33 -37.84
CA TRP A 422 -1.37 -12.39 -36.72
C TRP A 422 -2.81 -12.77 -37.11
N GLU A 423 -3.03 -13.59 -38.15
CA GLU A 423 -4.35 -13.67 -38.80
C GLU A 423 -5.46 -14.52 -38.12
N ASP A 424 -5.29 -15.14 -36.94
CA ASP A 424 -6.32 -16.07 -36.40
C ASP A 424 -6.75 -15.86 -34.94
N LEU A 425 -7.10 -14.64 -34.51
CA LEU A 425 -7.70 -14.42 -33.16
C LEU A 425 -8.90 -13.45 -33.18
N PRO A 426 -10.07 -13.84 -32.62
CA PRO A 426 -11.25 -12.97 -32.54
C PRO A 426 -11.24 -12.07 -31.28
N ASP A 427 -11.82 -10.88 -31.42
CA ASP A 427 -12.07 -9.81 -30.43
C ASP A 427 -10.86 -8.93 -30.02
N PRO A 428 -11.08 -7.63 -29.69
CA PRO A 428 -10.22 -6.54 -30.13
C PRO A 428 -8.89 -6.58 -29.39
N LEU A 429 -7.92 -7.22 -30.03
CA LEU A 429 -6.54 -7.21 -29.63
C LEU A 429 -6.08 -5.75 -29.53
N ILE A 430 -5.31 -5.45 -28.49
CA ILE A 430 -4.42 -4.29 -28.51
C ILE A 430 -3.49 -4.50 -29.70
N SER A 431 -3.86 -3.91 -30.83
CA SER A 431 -3.26 -4.18 -32.14
C SER A 431 -2.47 -2.98 -32.65
N SER A 432 -2.59 -1.84 -31.97
CA SER A 432 -1.88 -0.62 -32.29
C SER A 432 -1.16 -0.03 -31.07
N ARG A 433 -0.14 0.78 -31.35
CA ARG A 433 0.51 1.62 -30.33
C ARG A 433 -0.53 2.51 -29.62
N THR A 434 -1.50 3.05 -30.35
CA THR A 434 -2.55 3.90 -29.78
C THR A 434 -3.40 3.13 -28.75
N ASP A 435 -3.70 1.85 -29.00
CA ASP A 435 -4.41 1.01 -28.02
C ASP A 435 -3.57 0.77 -26.77
N LEU A 436 -2.25 0.58 -26.93
CA LEU A 436 -1.32 0.47 -25.81
C LEU A 436 -1.26 1.76 -24.99
N GLU A 437 -1.26 2.93 -25.63
CA GLU A 437 -1.27 4.23 -24.95
C GLU A 437 -2.58 4.43 -24.16
N VAL A 438 -3.72 4.10 -24.76
CA VAL A 438 -5.03 4.12 -24.08
C VAL A 438 -5.05 3.18 -22.89
N ALA A 439 -4.53 1.95 -23.05
CA ALA A 439 -4.38 0.99 -21.96
C ALA A 439 -3.44 1.52 -20.86
N PHE A 440 -2.34 2.17 -21.25
CA PHE A 440 -1.36 2.75 -20.34
C PHE A 440 -1.96 3.84 -19.45
N TYR A 441 -2.74 4.77 -20.03
CA TYR A 441 -3.42 5.81 -19.24
C TYR A 441 -4.58 5.27 -18.40
N LEU A 442 -5.26 4.23 -18.89
CA LEU A 442 -6.33 3.58 -18.15
C LEU A 442 -5.76 2.87 -16.88
N LEU A 443 -4.64 2.16 -17.05
CA LEU A 443 -3.99 1.39 -16.00
C LEU A 443 -3.06 2.29 -15.16
N GLN A 444 -3.61 2.92 -14.11
CA GLN A 444 -2.96 3.86 -13.16
C GLN A 444 -1.65 3.41 -12.49
N LYS A 445 -1.16 2.21 -12.78
CA LYS A 445 0.11 1.66 -12.30
C LYS A 445 1.26 1.85 -13.28
N CYS A 446 0.97 2.18 -14.52
CA CYS A 446 1.94 2.67 -15.48
C CYS A 446 2.57 3.98 -14.97
N LYS A 447 3.88 4.13 -15.17
CA LYS A 447 4.64 5.32 -14.76
C LYS A 447 5.34 5.90 -15.99
N GLY A 448 5.41 7.23 -16.05
CA GLY A 448 6.03 7.95 -17.17
C GLY A 448 5.02 8.40 -18.22
N SER A 449 5.53 8.84 -19.35
CA SER A 449 4.76 9.31 -20.50
C SER A 449 4.84 8.24 -21.60
N PRO A 450 3.73 7.65 -22.05
CA PRO A 450 3.78 6.54 -23.00
C PRO A 450 4.33 6.96 -24.37
N GLU A 451 4.28 8.24 -24.72
CA GLU A 451 4.89 8.83 -25.92
C GLU A 451 6.41 8.73 -25.90
N THR A 452 7.02 8.63 -24.71
CA THR A 452 8.49 8.53 -24.52
C THR A 452 9.00 7.09 -24.46
N LEU A 453 8.10 6.10 -24.44
CA LEU A 453 8.45 4.68 -24.38
C LEU A 453 8.48 4.08 -25.78
N ASP A 454 9.45 3.21 -26.05
CA ASP A 454 9.37 2.32 -27.20
C ASP A 454 8.20 1.34 -27.05
N ILE A 455 7.78 0.72 -28.16
CA ILE A 455 6.57 -0.11 -28.19
C ILE A 455 6.66 -1.34 -27.28
N LEU A 456 7.84 -1.92 -27.11
CA LEU A 456 8.06 -3.10 -26.28
C LEU A 456 8.00 -2.72 -24.80
N THR A 457 8.69 -1.64 -24.41
CA THR A 457 8.64 -1.11 -23.03
C THR A 457 7.23 -0.66 -22.66
N LEU A 458 6.51 -0.06 -23.61
CA LEU A 458 5.11 0.31 -23.45
C LEU A 458 4.21 -0.92 -23.24
N ALA A 459 4.37 -1.96 -24.06
CA ALA A 459 3.63 -3.22 -23.95
C ALA A 459 3.92 -3.93 -22.62
N ILE A 460 5.19 -4.06 -22.22
CA ILE A 460 5.60 -4.66 -20.94
C ILE A 460 5.02 -3.87 -19.76
N SER A 461 5.00 -2.53 -19.85
CA SER A 461 4.43 -1.67 -18.81
C SER A 461 2.93 -1.91 -18.66
N VAL A 462 2.21 -2.01 -19.78
CA VAL A 462 0.77 -2.33 -19.81
C VAL A 462 0.50 -3.73 -19.24
N LEU A 463 1.26 -4.75 -19.67
CA LEU A 463 1.15 -6.12 -19.17
C LEU A 463 1.44 -6.20 -17.66
N ALA A 464 2.49 -5.55 -17.17
CA ALA A 464 2.81 -5.54 -15.75
C ALA A 464 1.71 -4.83 -14.94
N ALA A 465 1.23 -3.67 -15.40
CA ALA A 465 0.17 -2.91 -14.75
C ALA A 465 -1.15 -3.69 -14.71
N TYR A 466 -1.46 -4.40 -15.78
CA TYR A 466 -2.60 -5.31 -15.88
C TYR A 466 -2.47 -6.49 -14.91
N GLY A 467 -1.30 -7.14 -14.84
CA GLY A 467 -1.00 -8.20 -13.86
C GLY A 467 -1.24 -7.75 -12.41
N TRP A 468 -0.83 -6.52 -12.08
CA TRP A 468 -1.09 -5.92 -10.77
C TRP A 468 -2.57 -5.65 -10.50
N MET A 469 -3.32 -5.24 -11.52
CA MET A 469 -4.75 -4.99 -11.41
C MET A 469 -5.51 -6.29 -11.07
N ILE A 470 -5.20 -7.38 -11.76
CA ILE A 470 -5.90 -8.66 -11.60
C ILE A 470 -5.53 -9.38 -10.29
N ALA A 471 -4.30 -9.16 -9.79
CA ALA A 471 -3.77 -9.73 -8.54
C ALA A 471 -4.10 -8.92 -7.28
N ARG A 472 -4.80 -7.77 -7.41
CA ARG A 472 -5.03 -6.84 -6.29
C ARG A 472 -5.83 -7.48 -5.15
N PRO A 473 -5.33 -7.48 -3.90
CA PRO A 473 -6.07 -7.98 -2.75
C PRO A 473 -7.26 -7.06 -2.43
N ARG A 474 -8.42 -7.67 -2.17
CA ARG A 474 -9.67 -6.96 -1.90
C ARG A 474 -9.90 -6.80 -0.40
N LYS A 475 -10.75 -5.84 -0.02
CA LYS A 475 -11.18 -5.71 1.37
C LYS A 475 -12.02 -6.94 1.72
N PRO A 476 -11.75 -7.65 2.83
CA PRO A 476 -12.49 -8.86 3.20
C PRO A 476 -14.01 -8.64 3.22
N CYS A 477 -14.45 -7.52 3.80
CA CYS A 477 -15.88 -7.18 3.90
C CYS A 477 -16.59 -6.97 2.55
N VAL A 478 -15.86 -6.77 1.45
CA VAL A 478 -16.43 -6.66 0.10
C VAL A 478 -16.24 -7.96 -0.67
N ASP A 479 -15.10 -8.63 -0.51
CA ASP A 479 -14.76 -9.88 -1.20
C ASP A 479 -15.75 -11.02 -0.87
N ASP A 480 -16.25 -11.07 0.37
CA ASP A 480 -17.26 -12.05 0.80
C ASP A 480 -18.65 -11.85 0.15
N MET A 481 -18.85 -10.69 -0.50
CA MET A 481 -20.11 -10.28 -1.13
C MET A 481 -20.06 -10.35 -2.66
N LEU A 482 -18.98 -10.93 -3.20
CA LEU A 482 -18.74 -11.08 -4.63
C LEU A 482 -18.68 -12.56 -5.00
N ILE A 483 -19.15 -12.87 -6.21
CA ILE A 483 -19.03 -14.19 -6.83
C ILE A 483 -18.40 -14.07 -8.21
N LEU A 484 -17.77 -15.16 -8.64
CA LEU A 484 -17.31 -15.34 -10.02
C LEU A 484 -18.36 -16.11 -10.83
N ARG A 485 -18.34 -15.94 -12.16
CA ARG A 485 -19.17 -16.70 -13.09
C ARG A 485 -18.31 -17.41 -14.12
N LYS A 486 -18.88 -18.44 -14.74
CA LYS A 486 -18.31 -19.12 -15.91
C LYS A 486 -18.68 -18.35 -17.19
N SER A 487 -18.01 -18.69 -18.29
CA SER A 487 -18.35 -18.22 -19.64
C SER A 487 -19.85 -18.35 -19.93
N PRO A 488 -20.48 -17.35 -20.56
CA PRO A 488 -19.90 -16.14 -21.17
C PRO A 488 -19.77 -14.94 -20.21
N ASN A 489 -20.01 -15.11 -18.91
CA ASN A 489 -20.09 -14.01 -17.93
C ASN A 489 -18.79 -13.82 -17.13
N ASP A 490 -17.74 -14.54 -17.47
CA ASP A 490 -16.39 -14.41 -16.89
C ASP A 490 -15.63 -13.20 -17.46
N ILE A 491 -16.00 -12.78 -18.68
CA ILE A 491 -15.51 -11.57 -19.35
C ILE A 491 -16.70 -10.61 -19.58
N VAL A 492 -16.53 -9.33 -19.28
CA VAL A 492 -17.56 -8.31 -19.52
C VAL A 492 -16.98 -7.19 -20.37
N PRO A 493 -17.47 -7.01 -21.62
CA PRO A 493 -17.10 -5.87 -22.45
C PRO A 493 -17.59 -4.56 -21.86
N ARG A 494 -16.80 -3.48 -22.04
CA ARG A 494 -17.05 -2.21 -21.35
C ARG A 494 -17.04 -1.00 -22.27
N LYS A 495 -17.79 0.02 -21.89
CA LYS A 495 -17.77 1.36 -22.50
C LYS A 495 -17.61 2.45 -21.46
N CYS A 496 -17.06 3.58 -21.88
CA CYS A 496 -16.99 4.77 -21.05
C CYS A 496 -18.40 5.36 -20.83
N SER A 497 -18.73 5.70 -19.59
CA SER A 497 -20.00 6.36 -19.24
C SER A 497 -20.19 7.72 -19.91
N GLU A 498 -19.09 8.41 -20.23
CA GLU A 498 -19.11 9.78 -20.74
C GLU A 498 -19.01 9.82 -22.27
N CYS A 499 -17.92 9.30 -22.85
CA CYS A 499 -17.71 9.36 -24.29
C CYS A 499 -18.42 8.23 -25.05
N GLY A 500 -19.02 7.25 -24.35
CA GLY A 500 -19.73 6.11 -24.94
C GLY A 500 -18.85 5.11 -25.69
N LYS A 501 -17.59 5.45 -25.95
CA LYS A 501 -16.63 4.60 -26.68
C LYS A 501 -16.30 3.35 -25.86
N GLU A 502 -16.16 2.26 -26.59
CA GLU A 502 -15.68 0.98 -26.07
C GLU A 502 -14.27 1.10 -25.48
N GLN A 503 -14.03 0.31 -24.44
CA GLN A 503 -12.82 0.28 -23.64
C GLN A 503 -12.42 -1.17 -23.42
N LEU A 504 -11.19 -1.40 -22.94
CA LEU A 504 -10.73 -2.73 -22.57
C LEU A 504 -11.78 -3.47 -21.73
N ASP A 505 -12.00 -4.73 -22.05
CA ASP A 505 -12.93 -5.60 -21.35
C ASP A 505 -12.53 -5.76 -19.87
N ASP A 506 -13.46 -6.24 -19.04
CA ASP A 506 -13.15 -6.81 -17.73
C ASP A 506 -13.02 -8.34 -17.85
N PRO A 507 -11.78 -8.87 -17.95
CA PRO A 507 -11.49 -10.29 -18.12
C PRO A 507 -11.66 -11.10 -16.82
N PHE A 508 -11.90 -10.40 -15.71
CA PHE A 508 -12.10 -11.02 -14.41
C PHE A 508 -13.34 -10.41 -13.77
N ALA A 509 -14.46 -10.51 -14.49
CA ALA A 509 -15.70 -9.87 -14.11
C ALA A 509 -16.21 -10.40 -12.76
N TYR A 510 -16.69 -9.47 -11.95
CA TYR A 510 -17.28 -9.77 -10.65
C TYR A 510 -18.76 -9.51 -10.64
N TRP A 511 -19.47 -10.38 -9.93
CA TRP A 511 -20.91 -10.29 -9.79
C TRP A 511 -21.28 -10.21 -8.32
N SER A 512 -22.40 -9.56 -8.02
CA SER A 512 -22.86 -9.46 -6.64
C SER A 512 -23.34 -10.82 -6.14
N LYS A 513 -22.86 -11.25 -4.98
CA LYS A 513 -23.35 -12.48 -4.33
C LYS A 513 -24.84 -12.39 -3.99
N PHE A 514 -25.30 -11.21 -3.59
CA PHE A 514 -26.68 -10.97 -3.18
C PHE A 514 -27.62 -10.63 -4.35
N ASN A 515 -27.07 -10.18 -5.48
CA ASN A 515 -27.80 -10.01 -6.74
C ASN A 515 -26.98 -10.60 -7.89
N PRO A 516 -27.01 -11.92 -8.10
CA PRO A 516 -26.12 -12.60 -9.04
C PRO A 516 -26.15 -12.06 -10.48
N SER A 517 -27.26 -11.45 -10.90
CA SER A 517 -27.41 -10.82 -12.23
C SER A 517 -26.79 -9.43 -12.36
N HIS A 518 -26.20 -8.87 -11.29
CA HIS A 518 -25.58 -7.55 -11.31
C HIS A 518 -24.06 -7.65 -11.41
N TYR A 519 -23.51 -7.11 -12.49
CA TYR A 519 -22.07 -6.88 -12.65
C TYR A 519 -21.60 -5.81 -11.66
N VAL A 520 -20.43 -6.00 -11.06
CA VAL A 520 -19.90 -5.11 -10.04
C VAL A 520 -18.90 -4.13 -10.64
N LEU A 521 -19.29 -2.86 -10.70
CA LEU A 521 -18.43 -1.76 -11.12
C LEU A 521 -17.34 -1.48 -10.10
N TRP A 522 -16.09 -1.58 -10.54
CA TRP A 522 -14.94 -1.12 -9.76
C TRP A 522 -14.92 0.42 -9.68
N TYR A 523 -14.44 0.97 -8.56
CA TYR A 523 -14.42 2.42 -8.27
C TYR A 523 -13.84 3.25 -9.43
N HIS A 524 -14.28 4.52 -9.51
CA HIS A 524 -13.78 5.56 -10.42
C HIS A 524 -12.30 5.39 -10.77
N PHE A 525 -12.01 5.16 -12.04
CA PHE A 525 -10.68 5.42 -12.57
C PHE A 525 -10.48 6.93 -12.48
N ARG A 526 -9.75 7.39 -11.45
CA ARG A 526 -9.33 8.80 -11.28
C ARG A 526 -8.63 9.42 -12.51
N SER A 527 -8.27 8.60 -13.49
CA SER A 527 -7.61 8.97 -14.74
C SER A 527 -8.59 9.04 -15.93
N GLY A 528 -9.91 8.93 -15.70
CA GLY A 528 -10.91 8.84 -16.78
C GLY A 528 -10.87 7.49 -17.49
N CYS A 529 -11.29 7.46 -18.76
CA CYS A 529 -11.35 6.23 -19.56
C CYS A 529 -10.06 5.95 -20.36
N GLY A 530 -8.93 6.57 -20.01
CA GLY A 530 -7.64 6.37 -20.68
C GLY A 530 -7.50 7.03 -22.07
N ARG A 531 -8.58 7.57 -22.65
CA ARG A 531 -8.50 8.28 -23.94
C ARG A 531 -8.22 9.78 -23.75
N PRO A 532 -7.22 10.36 -24.42
CA PRO A 532 -6.87 11.78 -24.29
C PRO A 532 -7.99 12.75 -24.70
N ASP A 533 -8.86 12.33 -25.63
CA ASP A 533 -10.00 13.11 -26.14
C ASP A 533 -11.21 13.09 -25.18
N CYS A 534 -11.19 12.27 -24.13
CA CYS A 534 -12.25 12.21 -23.13
C CYS A 534 -12.06 13.30 -22.05
N LYS A 535 -12.87 14.37 -22.13
CA LYS A 535 -12.72 15.62 -21.37
C LYS A 535 -12.92 15.56 -19.83
N MET A 536 -13.12 14.41 -19.21
CA MET A 536 -13.35 14.32 -17.74
C MET A 536 -12.58 13.20 -17.05
N GLN A 537 -11.93 13.55 -15.93
CA GLN A 537 -11.07 12.67 -15.12
C GLN A 537 -11.82 11.60 -14.30
N ASN A 538 -13.16 11.61 -14.27
CA ASN A 538 -13.97 10.76 -13.38
C ASN A 538 -15.04 9.92 -14.12
N ALA A 539 -14.68 9.33 -15.26
CA ALA A 539 -15.56 8.41 -15.99
C ALA A 539 -15.72 7.04 -15.28
N SER A 540 -16.87 6.38 -15.47
CA SER A 540 -17.09 4.98 -15.07
C SER A 540 -17.04 4.08 -16.29
N LEU A 541 -16.51 2.87 -16.14
CA LEU A 541 -16.58 1.84 -17.18
C LEU A 541 -17.83 1.00 -16.96
N LEU A 542 -18.83 1.16 -17.82
CA LEU A 542 -20.11 0.46 -17.76
C LEU A 542 -20.08 -0.76 -18.68
N PRO A 543 -20.89 -1.81 -18.44
CA PRO A 543 -21.08 -2.88 -19.41
C PRO A 543 -21.48 -2.32 -20.78
N LEU A 544 -20.89 -2.87 -21.85
CA LEU A 544 -21.24 -2.52 -23.22
C LEU A 544 -22.71 -2.87 -23.51
N ASN A 545 -23.12 -4.08 -23.09
CA ASN A 545 -24.50 -4.56 -23.17
C ASN A 545 -25.40 -3.82 -22.15
N PRO A 546 -26.40 -3.04 -22.60
CA PRO A 546 -27.29 -2.29 -21.73
C PRO A 546 -28.23 -3.16 -20.88
N LEU A 547 -28.42 -4.43 -21.24
CA LEU A 547 -29.22 -5.39 -20.47
C LEU A 547 -28.48 -5.88 -19.22
N THR A 548 -27.15 -5.79 -19.20
CA THR A 548 -26.33 -6.15 -18.05
C THR A 548 -26.49 -5.10 -16.95
N ARG A 549 -27.30 -5.44 -15.95
CA ARG A 549 -27.46 -4.61 -14.75
C ARG A 549 -26.15 -4.58 -13.96
N TYR A 550 -25.94 -3.49 -13.22
CA TYR A 550 -24.71 -3.32 -12.46
C TYR A 550 -24.93 -2.68 -11.10
N SER A 551 -23.99 -2.94 -10.19
CA SER A 551 -23.90 -2.36 -8.85
C SER A 551 -22.50 -1.81 -8.60
N ARG A 552 -22.35 -0.81 -7.72
CA ARG A 552 -21.00 -0.28 -7.39
C ARG A 552 -20.30 -1.17 -6.37
N CYS A 553 -18.97 -1.26 -6.44
CA CYS A 553 -18.13 -2.04 -5.53
C CYS A 553 -17.97 -1.38 -4.13
N SER A 554 -19.07 -0.98 -3.51
CA SER A 554 -19.09 -0.45 -2.15
C SER A 554 -19.87 -1.37 -1.24
N GLN A 555 -19.48 -1.44 0.04
CA GLN A 555 -20.20 -2.25 1.01
C GLN A 555 -21.67 -1.84 1.08
N LYS A 556 -21.98 -0.55 0.99
CA LYS A 556 -23.35 -0.03 1.00
C LYS A 556 -24.17 -0.43 -0.22
N ASP A 557 -23.54 -0.55 -1.39
CA ASP A 557 -24.21 -0.83 -2.67
C ASP A 557 -24.28 -2.33 -2.99
N LEU A 558 -23.37 -3.13 -2.42
CA LEU A 558 -23.33 -4.58 -2.55
C LEU A 558 -24.04 -5.32 -1.42
N GLN A 559 -24.08 -4.73 -0.22
CA GLN A 559 -24.95 -5.26 0.82
C GLN A 559 -26.40 -5.09 0.37
N GLU A 560 -27.17 -6.15 0.58
CA GLU A 560 -28.61 -6.03 0.64
C GLU A 560 -28.93 -4.87 1.58
N LYS A 561 -29.64 -3.84 1.10
CA LYS A 561 -30.02 -2.72 1.96
C LYS A 561 -30.72 -3.35 3.16
N PRO A 562 -30.27 -3.10 4.40
CA PRO A 562 -30.94 -3.61 5.61
C PRO A 562 -32.41 -3.16 5.73
N LEU A 563 -32.82 -2.21 4.88
CA LEU A 563 -34.15 -1.64 4.78
C LEU A 563 -35.09 -2.42 3.83
N ASP A 564 -34.58 -3.31 2.99
CA ASP A 564 -35.40 -4.00 1.97
C ASP A 564 -35.71 -5.45 2.37
N GLN A 565 -35.07 -6.00 3.41
CA GLN A 565 -35.42 -7.33 3.90
C GLN A 565 -36.82 -7.35 4.53
N PHE A 566 -37.28 -6.31 5.25
CA PHE A 566 -38.60 -6.40 5.88
C PHE A 566 -39.75 -6.51 4.89
N ASP A 567 -39.56 -6.14 3.61
CA ASP A 567 -40.61 -6.13 2.60
C ASP A 567 -41.27 -7.50 2.44
N ARG A 568 -40.45 -8.55 2.37
CA ARG A 568 -40.94 -9.92 2.22
C ARG A 568 -41.84 -10.36 3.38
N TRP A 569 -41.64 -9.85 4.59
CA TRP A 569 -42.37 -10.31 5.80
C TRP A 569 -43.45 -9.33 6.26
N LEU A 570 -43.22 -8.02 6.15
CA LEU A 570 -44.08 -6.97 6.70
C LEU A 570 -44.99 -6.32 5.64
N LEU A 571 -44.66 -6.43 4.35
CA LEU A 571 -45.49 -5.88 3.26
C LEU A 571 -46.29 -6.97 2.56
N LEU A 572 -47.46 -6.59 2.05
CA LEU A 572 -48.29 -7.41 1.17
C LEU A 572 -47.57 -7.61 -0.17
N ARG A 573 -47.74 -8.79 -0.76
CA ARG A 573 -47.37 -9.08 -2.15
C ARG A 573 -48.46 -8.55 -3.07
N ALA A 574 -48.15 -8.38 -4.36
CA ALA A 574 -49.12 -7.85 -5.32
C ALA A 574 -50.40 -8.70 -5.39
N GLU A 575 -50.24 -10.03 -5.29
CA GLU A 575 -51.34 -11.00 -5.25
C GLU A 575 -52.25 -10.84 -4.01
N GLU A 576 -51.75 -10.23 -2.94
CA GLU A 576 -52.45 -10.07 -1.66
C GLU A 576 -53.11 -8.69 -1.50
N PHE A 577 -53.03 -7.84 -2.53
CA PHE A 577 -53.59 -6.48 -2.46
C PHE A 577 -55.12 -6.49 -2.42
N GLY A 578 -55.77 -7.52 -2.97
CA GLY A 578 -57.22 -7.58 -3.06
C GLY A 578 -57.77 -6.36 -3.80
N THR A 579 -58.57 -5.54 -3.10
CA THR A 579 -59.14 -4.29 -3.65
C THR A 579 -58.21 -3.08 -3.53
N LEU A 580 -57.01 -3.23 -2.96
CA LEU A 580 -56.06 -2.13 -2.81
C LEU A 580 -55.42 -1.77 -4.17
N PRO A 581 -55.24 -0.47 -4.44
CA PRO A 581 -54.63 -0.03 -5.69
C PRO A 581 -53.13 -0.36 -5.73
N VAL A 582 -52.68 -0.79 -6.92
CA VAL A 582 -51.26 -1.11 -7.21
C VAL A 582 -50.43 0.15 -7.42
N GLU A 583 -51.05 1.20 -7.97
CA GLU A 583 -50.45 2.52 -8.15
C GLU A 583 -51.35 3.57 -7.51
N LEU A 584 -50.72 4.56 -6.86
CA LEU A 584 -51.41 5.64 -6.18
C LEU A 584 -50.79 6.97 -6.54
N GLU A 585 -51.65 7.98 -6.67
CA GLU A 585 -51.21 9.36 -6.65
C GLU A 585 -50.84 9.77 -5.22
N VAL A 586 -49.62 10.27 -5.05
CA VAL A 586 -49.07 10.73 -3.77
C VAL A 586 -48.69 12.20 -3.85
N ASN A 587 -48.92 12.92 -2.76
CA ASN A 587 -48.68 14.35 -2.63
C ASN A 587 -47.41 14.60 -1.83
N CYS A 588 -46.59 15.53 -2.30
CA CYS A 588 -45.40 16.00 -1.60
C CYS A 588 -45.78 16.66 -0.26
N GLN A 589 -45.09 16.31 0.82
CA GLN A 589 -45.27 16.88 2.16
C GLN A 589 -44.25 17.98 2.48
N GLY A 590 -43.60 18.56 1.47
CA GLY A 590 -42.74 19.72 1.64
C GLY A 590 -43.55 21.00 1.89
N GLU A 591 -43.01 21.94 2.67
CA GLU A 591 -43.66 23.22 2.93
C GLU A 591 -44.07 23.91 1.61
N ASN A 592 -45.35 24.29 1.52
CA ASN A 592 -45.96 24.94 0.35
C ASN A 592 -45.81 24.19 -0.99
N CYS A 593 -45.65 22.87 -0.97
CA CYS A 593 -45.56 22.06 -2.18
C CYS A 593 -46.88 21.35 -2.48
N GLN A 594 -47.43 21.57 -3.68
CA GLN A 594 -48.63 20.90 -4.21
C GLN A 594 -48.29 19.90 -5.32
N GLU A 595 -47.05 19.41 -5.39
CA GLU A 595 -46.67 18.41 -6.39
C GLU A 595 -47.32 17.06 -6.06
N THR A 596 -47.86 16.43 -7.11
CA THR A 596 -48.36 15.06 -7.06
C THR A 596 -47.54 14.16 -7.96
N LYS A 597 -47.52 12.87 -7.65
CA LYS A 597 -46.80 11.87 -8.43
C LYS A 597 -47.48 10.51 -8.31
N THR A 598 -47.56 9.77 -9.41
CA THR A 598 -47.96 8.37 -9.36
C THR A 598 -46.78 7.50 -8.95
N VAL A 599 -46.97 6.68 -7.91
CA VAL A 599 -45.97 5.72 -7.43
C VAL A 599 -46.60 4.34 -7.28
N ARG A 600 -45.77 3.30 -7.46
CA ARG A 600 -46.16 1.93 -7.13
C ARG A 600 -46.36 1.81 -5.62
N ALA A 601 -47.54 1.39 -5.21
CA ALA A 601 -47.93 1.33 -3.82
C ALA A 601 -47.25 0.17 -3.09
N ARG A 602 -46.84 0.44 -1.85
CA ARG A 602 -46.29 -0.54 -0.92
C ARG A 602 -47.21 -0.59 0.29
N TRP A 603 -47.94 -1.69 0.44
CA TRP A 603 -48.92 -1.88 1.51
C TRP A 603 -48.38 -2.79 2.60
N THR A 604 -48.58 -2.44 3.87
CA THR A 604 -48.27 -3.34 4.99
C THR A 604 -49.38 -4.36 5.22
N GLY A 605 -49.06 -5.54 5.74
CA GLY A 605 -50.06 -6.53 6.17
C GLY A 605 -50.72 -6.24 7.54
N HIS A 606 -50.93 -4.99 7.92
CA HIS A 606 -51.79 -4.66 9.08
C HIS A 606 -53.23 -5.10 8.80
N ALA A 607 -54.03 -5.36 9.84
CA ALA A 607 -55.47 -5.62 9.71
C ALA A 607 -56.20 -4.54 8.89
N THR A 608 -55.78 -3.28 9.03
CA THR A 608 -56.06 -2.21 8.07
C THR A 608 -54.76 -1.86 7.36
N PRO A 609 -54.58 -2.26 6.08
CA PRO A 609 -53.36 -2.02 5.33
C PRO A 609 -52.96 -0.54 5.29
N LYS A 610 -51.69 -0.25 5.56
CA LYS A 610 -51.13 1.10 5.57
C LYS A 610 -50.16 1.27 4.42
N PHE A 611 -50.22 2.43 3.77
CA PHE A 611 -49.28 2.80 2.71
C PHE A 611 -47.92 3.16 3.31
N VAL A 612 -46.85 2.58 2.76
CA VAL A 612 -45.48 2.92 3.16
C VAL A 612 -45.06 4.22 2.51
N VAL A 613 -44.86 5.26 3.31
CA VAL A 613 -44.51 6.62 2.85
C VAL A 613 -43.29 6.57 1.92
N ALA A 614 -43.46 7.10 0.71
CA ALA A 614 -42.39 7.15 -0.28
C ALA A 614 -41.50 8.37 -0.03
N VAL A 615 -40.20 8.23 -0.27
CA VAL A 615 -39.23 9.34 -0.13
C VAL A 615 -38.62 9.61 -1.50
N HIS A 616 -39.03 10.72 -2.12
CA HIS A 616 -38.60 11.13 -3.45
C HIS A 616 -38.07 12.57 -3.44
N PRO A 617 -37.17 12.92 -4.38
CA PRO A 617 -36.78 14.31 -4.59
C PRO A 617 -37.98 15.14 -5.04
N CYS A 618 -38.21 16.26 -4.36
CA CYS A 618 -39.14 17.30 -4.74
C CYS A 618 -38.54 18.16 -5.84
N VAL A 619 -39.28 18.43 -6.91
CA VAL A 619 -38.75 19.21 -8.05
C VAL A 619 -38.60 20.67 -7.64
N LYS A 620 -39.56 21.22 -6.90
CA LYS A 620 -39.51 22.60 -6.38
C LYS A 620 -38.41 22.87 -5.34
N SER A 621 -38.23 21.99 -4.35
CA SER A 621 -37.27 22.25 -3.26
C SER A 621 -35.89 21.62 -3.49
N GLY A 622 -35.75 20.70 -4.44
CA GLY A 622 -34.53 19.92 -4.67
C GLY A 622 -34.17 18.95 -3.53
N LEU A 623 -34.91 18.98 -2.42
CA LEU A 623 -34.71 18.13 -1.25
C LEU A 623 -35.56 16.85 -1.36
N ARG A 624 -35.12 15.80 -0.68
CA ARG A 624 -35.91 14.58 -0.53
C ARG A 624 -36.99 14.80 0.52
N THR A 625 -38.25 14.69 0.11
CA THR A 625 -39.43 14.87 0.95
C THR A 625 -40.22 13.58 1.09
N ASN A 626 -41.16 13.55 2.03
CA ASN A 626 -42.13 12.48 2.19
C ASN A 626 -43.28 12.67 1.20
N TRP A 627 -43.77 11.58 0.62
CA TRP A 627 -44.88 11.57 -0.33
C TRP A 627 -45.95 10.61 0.16
N VAL A 628 -47.17 11.12 0.30
CA VAL A 628 -48.30 10.40 0.93
C VAL A 628 -49.56 10.47 0.06
N PRO A 629 -50.34 9.37 -0.04
CA PRO A 629 -51.60 9.38 -0.76
C PRO A 629 -52.71 10.04 0.06
N THR A 630 -53.72 10.58 -0.63
CA THR A 630 -54.94 11.07 0.03
C THR A 630 -55.87 9.91 0.34
N GLY A 631 -56.48 9.91 1.53
CA GLY A 631 -57.56 8.96 1.88
C GLY A 631 -57.10 7.58 2.41
N TYR A 632 -55.80 7.33 2.54
CA TYR A 632 -55.27 6.06 3.05
C TYR A 632 -54.37 6.26 4.29
N PRO A 633 -54.42 5.35 5.28
CA PRO A 633 -53.53 5.42 6.43
C PRO A 633 -52.08 5.14 6.00
N THR A 634 -51.13 5.89 6.57
CA THR A 634 -49.71 5.80 6.17
C THR A 634 -48.80 5.32 7.29
N ILE A 635 -47.64 4.76 6.94
CA ILE A 635 -46.57 4.39 7.86
C ILE A 635 -45.20 4.68 7.26
N HIS A 636 -44.26 5.22 8.05
CA HIS A 636 -42.90 5.46 7.57
C HIS A 636 -42.06 4.17 7.58
N SER A 637 -41.23 3.99 6.56
CA SER A 637 -40.27 2.87 6.47
C SER A 637 -39.35 2.76 7.68
N ALA A 638 -39.05 3.88 8.36
CA ALA A 638 -38.26 3.87 9.60
C ALA A 638 -38.95 3.08 10.72
N LYS A 639 -40.27 3.20 10.89
CA LYS A 639 -41.03 2.45 11.91
C LYS A 639 -41.04 0.95 11.60
N LEU A 640 -41.17 0.59 10.33
CA LEU A 640 -41.07 -0.80 9.88
C LEU A 640 -39.67 -1.37 10.10
N SER A 641 -38.64 -0.59 9.81
CA SER A 641 -37.24 -0.96 10.08
C SER A 641 -36.98 -1.17 11.57
N THR A 642 -37.50 -0.32 12.45
CA THR A 642 -37.40 -0.51 13.91
C THR A 642 -38.10 -1.79 14.36
N LEU A 643 -39.30 -2.07 13.83
CA LEU A 643 -40.03 -3.30 14.16
C LEU A 643 -39.25 -4.55 13.69
N TRP A 644 -38.75 -4.54 12.45
CA TRP A 644 -37.93 -5.62 11.89
C TRP A 644 -36.65 -5.85 12.71
N LYS A 645 -35.95 -4.77 13.07
CA LYS A 645 -34.75 -4.82 13.90
C LYS A 645 -35.02 -5.48 15.25
N ARG A 646 -36.14 -5.16 15.90
CA ARG A 646 -36.54 -5.80 17.16
C ARG A 646 -36.74 -7.30 17.04
N PHE A 647 -37.28 -7.78 15.92
CA PHE A 647 -37.44 -9.21 15.66
C PHE A 647 -36.09 -9.91 15.39
N ARG A 648 -35.16 -9.24 14.71
CA ARG A 648 -33.82 -9.77 14.44
C ARG A 648 -32.91 -9.82 15.66
N GLU A 649 -33.04 -8.87 16.56
CA GLU A 649 -32.19 -8.74 17.76
C GLU A 649 -32.78 -9.47 18.98
N ALA A 650 -33.93 -10.14 18.82
CA ALA A 650 -34.52 -10.94 19.86
C ALA A 650 -33.62 -12.14 20.19
N PRO A 651 -33.12 -12.28 21.44
CA PRO A 651 -32.23 -13.38 21.80
C PRO A 651 -32.86 -14.74 21.51
N GLY A 652 -32.13 -15.60 20.79
CA GLY A 652 -32.59 -16.95 20.46
C GLY A 652 -33.73 -17.04 19.43
N PHE A 653 -34.10 -15.94 18.77
CA PHE A 653 -35.18 -15.91 17.79
C PHE A 653 -34.71 -15.34 16.45
N ASP A 654 -34.97 -16.06 15.36
CA ASP A 654 -34.70 -15.64 13.98
C ASP A 654 -36.00 -15.65 13.18
N VAL A 655 -36.62 -14.48 13.02
CA VAL A 655 -37.91 -14.29 12.33
C VAL A 655 -37.95 -14.87 10.91
N THR A 656 -36.80 -15.01 10.25
CA THR A 656 -36.74 -15.54 8.88
C THR A 656 -37.01 -17.04 8.81
N ARG A 657 -36.96 -17.74 9.96
CA ARG A 657 -37.22 -19.19 10.09
C ARG A 657 -38.67 -19.54 10.43
N TYR A 658 -39.54 -18.52 10.57
CA TYR A 658 -40.93 -18.66 11.00
C TYR A 658 -41.89 -18.26 9.89
N PRO A 659 -43.16 -18.70 9.92
CA PRO A 659 -44.08 -18.48 8.83
C PRO A 659 -44.42 -16.98 8.75
N ARG A 660 -44.64 -16.51 7.53
CA ARG A 660 -45.05 -15.13 7.26
C ARG A 660 -46.46 -14.89 7.79
N ARG A 661 -46.58 -14.22 8.94
CA ARG A 661 -47.84 -13.92 9.63
C ARG A 661 -47.98 -12.43 10.00
N PRO A 662 -48.38 -11.58 9.04
CA PRO A 662 -48.55 -10.13 9.27
C PRO A 662 -49.53 -9.80 10.40
N ASP A 663 -50.57 -10.62 10.55
CA ASP A 663 -51.55 -10.56 11.64
C ASP A 663 -50.89 -10.69 13.03
N ILE A 664 -49.79 -11.43 13.16
CA ILE A 664 -49.03 -11.57 14.41
C ILE A 664 -47.98 -10.45 14.53
N TYR A 665 -47.27 -10.11 13.45
CA TYR A 665 -46.23 -9.07 13.45
C TYR A 665 -46.77 -7.72 13.95
N PHE A 666 -47.97 -7.36 13.49
CA PHE A 666 -48.62 -6.09 13.77
C PHE A 666 -49.65 -6.15 14.91
N ASN A 667 -49.79 -7.27 15.62
CA ASN A 667 -50.75 -7.39 16.72
C ASN A 667 -50.35 -6.51 17.92
N THR A 668 -50.95 -5.33 18.04
CA THR A 668 -50.69 -4.40 19.14
C THR A 668 -51.28 -4.85 20.47
N GLY A 669 -52.21 -5.81 20.49
CA GLY A 669 -52.74 -6.43 21.70
C GLY A 669 -51.78 -7.42 22.35
N LEU A 670 -50.75 -7.88 21.63
CA LEU A 670 -49.69 -8.73 22.18
C LEU A 670 -48.44 -7.91 22.51
N ALA A 671 -47.89 -8.15 23.70
CA ALA A 671 -46.52 -7.78 24.03
C ALA A 671 -45.54 -8.40 23.02
N PHE A 672 -44.38 -7.77 22.84
CA PHE A 672 -43.43 -8.21 21.81
C PHE A 672 -42.96 -9.66 21.99
N SER A 673 -42.70 -10.09 23.23
CA SER A 673 -42.43 -11.49 23.57
C SER A 673 -43.62 -12.41 23.26
N GLY A 674 -44.85 -11.93 23.46
CA GLY A 674 -46.08 -12.64 23.08
C GLY A 674 -46.22 -12.84 21.57
N ARG A 675 -45.77 -11.87 20.76
CA ARG A 675 -45.73 -12.03 19.29
C ARG A 675 -44.72 -13.08 18.85
N ILE A 676 -43.56 -13.13 19.51
CA ILE A 676 -42.55 -14.18 19.26
C ILE A 676 -43.11 -15.55 19.61
N ALA A 677 -43.73 -15.70 20.79
CA ALA A 677 -44.35 -16.95 21.22
C ALA A 677 -45.46 -17.41 20.25
N ALA A 678 -46.29 -16.48 19.78
CA ALA A 678 -47.34 -16.78 18.80
C ALA A 678 -46.78 -17.23 17.43
N LEU A 679 -45.63 -16.70 17.00
CA LEU A 679 -44.95 -17.15 15.78
C LEU A 679 -44.33 -18.54 15.93
N ILE A 680 -43.74 -18.83 17.09
CA ILE A 680 -43.21 -20.16 17.42
C ILE A 680 -44.35 -21.18 17.42
N GLU A 681 -45.47 -20.86 18.07
CA GLU A 681 -46.64 -21.74 18.11
C GLU A 681 -47.27 -21.91 16.72
N ALA A 682 -47.35 -20.86 15.90
CA ALA A 682 -47.83 -20.97 14.53
C ALA A 682 -46.95 -21.92 13.69
N GLN A 683 -45.64 -21.89 13.86
CA GLN A 683 -44.73 -22.84 13.20
C GLN A 683 -44.96 -24.28 13.70
N ARG A 684 -45.09 -24.46 15.01
CA ARG A 684 -45.38 -25.77 15.62
C ARG A 684 -46.69 -26.38 15.11
N LEU A 685 -47.74 -25.56 14.94
CA LEU A 685 -49.02 -26.01 14.39
C LEU A 685 -48.92 -26.39 12.90
N ILE A 686 -48.16 -25.64 12.10
CA ILE A 686 -47.90 -25.99 10.69
C ILE A 686 -47.13 -27.31 10.56
N GLU A 687 -46.18 -27.55 11.48
CA GLU A 687 -45.42 -28.80 11.56
C GLU A 687 -46.30 -29.97 12.03
N ALA A 688 -47.21 -29.74 12.98
CA ALA A 688 -48.14 -30.75 13.48
C ALA A 688 -49.23 -31.14 12.47
N ASP A 689 -49.68 -30.20 11.63
CA ASP A 689 -50.70 -30.46 10.59
C ASP A 689 -50.14 -31.18 9.34
N GLY A 690 -48.84 -31.52 9.29
CA GLY A 690 -48.23 -32.24 8.16
C GLY A 690 -48.25 -31.45 6.84
N SER A 691 -48.48 -30.14 6.88
CA SER A 691 -48.64 -29.29 5.69
C SER A 691 -47.32 -29.10 4.91
N ILE A 692 -46.18 -29.29 5.56
CA ILE A 692 -44.84 -29.11 4.97
C ILE A 692 -44.58 -30.12 3.83
N GLU A 693 -45.08 -31.35 3.93
CA GLU A 693 -44.93 -32.37 2.88
C GLU A 693 -45.70 -32.02 1.59
N ARG A 694 -46.85 -31.35 1.72
CA ARG A 694 -47.69 -30.94 0.57
C ARG A 694 -47.21 -29.64 -0.06
N LYS A 695 -46.69 -28.70 0.74
CA LYS A 695 -46.18 -27.42 0.24
C LYS A 695 -44.82 -27.55 -0.46
N ARG A 696 -43.93 -28.42 0.03
CA ARG A 696 -42.69 -28.78 -0.67
C ARG A 696 -42.97 -29.39 -2.05
N LYS A 697 -43.97 -30.27 -2.16
CA LYS A 697 -44.37 -30.85 -3.45
C LYS A 697 -45.03 -29.86 -4.42
N ALA A 698 -45.76 -28.85 -3.90
CA ALA A 698 -46.37 -27.82 -4.74
C ALA A 698 -45.32 -26.81 -5.25
N ASP A 699 -44.40 -26.38 -4.39
CA ASP A 699 -43.33 -25.46 -4.77
C ASP A 699 -42.29 -26.14 -5.71
N GLU A 700 -42.13 -27.48 -5.65
CA GLU A 700 -41.30 -28.25 -6.61
C GLU A 700 -42.00 -28.50 -7.96
N MET A 701 -43.33 -28.37 -8.05
CA MET A 701 -44.08 -28.55 -9.30
C MET A 701 -44.27 -27.26 -10.10
N ASP A 702 -44.18 -26.09 -9.46
CA ASP A 702 -44.25 -24.77 -10.13
C ASP A 702 -42.87 -24.26 -10.63
N GLU A 703 -41.78 -24.96 -10.31
CA GLU A 703 -40.42 -24.70 -10.84
C GLU A 703 -39.95 -25.71 -11.90
N ALA A 704 -40.84 -26.59 -12.39
CA ALA A 704 -40.65 -27.41 -13.59
C ALA A 704 -41.51 -26.87 -14.75
#